data_AF-A0A1Z4NB61-F1
#
_entry.id   AF-A0A1Z4NB61-F1
#
_cell.length_a   1.000
_cell.length_b   1.000
_cell.length_c   1.000
_cell.angle_alpha   90.00
_cell.angle_beta   90.00
_cell.angle_gamma   90.00
#
_symmetry.space_group_name_H-M   'P 1'
#
loop_
_entity.id
_entity.type
_entity.pdbx_description
1 polymer ?
#
loop_
_entity_poly.entity_id
_entity_poly.type
_entity_poly.pdbx_seq_one_letter_code
_entity_poly.pdbx_strand_id
1 'polypeptide(L)'
;MGYTEYQKQFHKALDDEIQALRKSGGQKTFLSDGSLLGKRGGQYIYSFTTDTELRFPDDTPVDLEYKTKRYSGILVSVEGFDIILALQKNLGDSISTAILYTSPWFLLEELKKRLLESSNLKLSNRNLAEILLGDKTETNSSSSNSQKLLNQIEQRSQKPIGCNEYQKSAVDKVLNRQVSFIWGPPGTGKTKTLGITVAALVQAGESVLVVAHSNTAVDTAMKSVAQYLQGAPIYENGLVLRYGVATPGSLEEFPQLHVRGVARQQNPKLIEQIERLERQRRDLVKRSRIEKLTELQRQSIQNDIATVKQALQPLKEQLKQKEVELIKQATVVGCTLSKAAIAKEIYQRRFDAIVVDEASMAYIPHCAYISTLANRRIAIFGDFRQLGPISQAETEVAQEWLQRDIFDEAGITQKVNKGQIDLRMVLLKTQYRMNPAISKIPNQLFYNGQLQDGSGVEQKTMPIVQSQPHPGSALILYDLSQLSAFCFKEQQSHSRFNIISALVAVNLAYQSTQTNNSSVGIIAPYNAQARLIQRLLQDLDLTDKSVRVATVHRFQGAEQNIIIFDTVEGSPQAKAGKLVTGGTQSTAMRLANVAISRAQGKFIGLFNYQYIQQTLGSFNIFRKFVDRIYAQANIQSLTWALQPLSNLPGVTYFSQSQDALQQIKLDLIASKEEIAIAWSNSNNNQLPLSTLKRCSSRNIRFFITGKNRNSIATGLQNTHVWDNKADTNIGLVGIDRKCLWIYLNANSSLVPVIQIDLAQTTKLLYSFLRLVPEQDPGSITAKITQGENPFGQCPDCGQPRWYSRTEYGAYITCSKQPNHSRRKMNEKDTTLLMRFMNINCSVCKQQAIAYKSYKGIYIGCSQRNCNWSTSLESLI
;
A
#
# COMPACT_ATOMS: atom_id res chain seq x y z
N MET A 1 -28.36 -22.74 -7.60
CA MET A 1 -27.57 -22.84 -8.85
C MET A 1 -26.73 -24.13 -8.82
N GLY A 2 -26.41 -24.75 -9.96
CA GLY A 2 -25.47 -25.89 -9.98
C GLY A 2 -24.03 -25.41 -10.06
N TYR A 3 -23.05 -26.17 -9.57
CA TYR A 3 -21.63 -25.76 -9.57
C TYR A 3 -21.12 -25.32 -10.96
N THR A 4 -21.56 -26.00 -12.03
CA THR A 4 -21.18 -25.64 -13.41
C THR A 4 -21.67 -24.26 -13.84
N GLU A 5 -22.79 -23.79 -13.30
CA GLU A 5 -23.32 -22.47 -13.63
C GLU A 5 -22.56 -21.36 -12.88
N TYR A 6 -22.20 -21.58 -11.61
CA TYR A 6 -21.25 -20.69 -10.91
C TYR A 6 -19.94 -20.57 -11.66
N GLN A 7 -19.40 -21.68 -12.15
CA GLN A 7 -18.15 -21.66 -12.91
C GLN A 7 -18.23 -20.72 -14.11
N LYS A 8 -19.32 -20.75 -14.89
CA LYS A 8 -19.48 -19.82 -16.01
C LYS A 8 -19.45 -18.36 -15.55
N GLN A 9 -20.13 -18.06 -14.45
CA GLN A 9 -20.13 -16.69 -13.93
C GLN A 9 -18.78 -16.27 -13.35
N PHE A 10 -18.12 -17.15 -12.60
CA PHE A 10 -16.77 -16.93 -12.08
C PHE A 10 -15.79 -16.68 -13.22
N HIS A 11 -15.86 -17.46 -14.30
CA HIS A 11 -15.04 -17.27 -15.49
C HIS A 11 -15.24 -15.89 -16.10
N LYS A 12 -16.49 -15.47 -16.29
CA LYS A 12 -16.81 -14.15 -16.82
C LYS A 12 -16.28 -13.03 -15.91
N ALA A 13 -16.49 -13.15 -14.59
CA ALA A 13 -15.98 -12.19 -13.62
C ALA A 13 -14.45 -12.08 -13.66
N LEU A 14 -13.76 -13.22 -13.68
CA LEU A 14 -12.29 -13.27 -13.77
C LEU A 14 -11.79 -12.70 -15.10
N ASP A 15 -12.49 -12.95 -16.22
CA ASP A 15 -12.13 -12.37 -17.52
C ASP A 15 -12.29 -10.84 -17.52
N ASP A 16 -13.34 -10.31 -16.90
CA ASP A 16 -13.53 -8.87 -16.73
C ASP A 16 -12.39 -8.25 -15.89
N GLU A 17 -11.99 -8.88 -14.78
CA GLU A 17 -10.87 -8.45 -13.94
C GLU A 17 -9.53 -8.54 -14.68
N ILE A 18 -9.27 -9.64 -15.39
CA ILE A 18 -8.06 -9.81 -16.20
C ILE A 18 -7.98 -8.70 -17.26
N GLN A 19 -9.09 -8.37 -17.92
CA GLN A 19 -9.14 -7.28 -18.90
C GLN A 19 -8.91 -5.91 -18.25
N ALA A 20 -9.50 -5.65 -17.08
CA ALA A 20 -9.26 -4.42 -16.33
C ALA A 20 -7.78 -4.29 -15.94
N LEU A 21 -7.19 -5.36 -15.40
CA LEU A 21 -5.77 -5.46 -15.08
C LEU A 21 -4.86 -5.32 -16.29
N ARG A 22 -5.27 -5.78 -17.48
CA ARG A 22 -4.51 -5.57 -18.73
C ARG A 22 -4.59 -4.14 -19.26
N LYS A 23 -5.70 -3.45 -19.00
CA LYS A 23 -5.89 -2.03 -19.37
C LYS A 23 -5.12 -1.10 -18.44
N SER A 24 -5.06 -1.42 -17.15
CA SER A 24 -4.29 -0.68 -16.14
C SER A 24 -2.84 -1.16 -16.02
N GLY A 25 -2.53 -2.37 -16.47
CA GLY A 25 -1.32 -3.10 -16.15
C GLY A 25 -0.79 -3.98 -17.30
N GLY A 26 0.51 -3.84 -17.49
CA GLY A 26 1.45 -4.46 -18.43
C GLY A 26 2.72 -3.59 -18.46
N GLN A 27 2.84 -2.72 -17.44
CA GLN A 27 3.67 -1.54 -17.41
C GLN A 27 4.94 -1.82 -16.64
N LYS A 28 6.02 -1.22 -17.13
CA LYS A 28 7.25 -0.98 -16.41
C LYS A 28 6.92 -0.22 -15.13
N THR A 29 7.07 -0.84 -13.96
CA THR A 29 7.02 -0.10 -12.70
C THR A 29 8.43 0.35 -12.35
N PHE A 30 8.62 1.65 -12.12
CA PHE A 30 9.91 2.15 -11.66
C PHE A 30 10.06 1.85 -10.17
N LEU A 31 11.19 1.23 -9.84
CA LEU A 31 11.59 0.94 -8.48
C LEU A 31 12.76 1.84 -8.11
N SER A 32 12.77 2.33 -6.88
CA SER A 32 13.86 3.07 -6.24
C SER A 32 14.23 2.43 -4.91
N ASP A 33 15.34 2.89 -4.31
CA ASP A 33 15.72 2.61 -2.92
C ASP A 33 15.77 1.12 -2.58
N GLY A 34 16.23 0.32 -3.54
CA GLY A 34 16.36 -1.11 -3.40
C GLY A 34 17.39 -1.48 -2.35
N SER A 35 17.01 -2.28 -1.35
CA SER A 35 17.90 -2.74 -0.28
C SER A 35 17.81 -4.25 -0.10
N LEU A 36 18.95 -4.91 0.09
CA LEU A 36 19.01 -6.34 0.37
C LEU A 36 18.58 -6.58 1.82
N LEU A 37 17.41 -7.18 2.03
CA LEU A 37 16.91 -7.57 3.35
C LEU A 37 17.59 -8.85 3.86
N GLY A 38 18.08 -9.69 2.94
CA GLY A 38 18.84 -10.89 3.28
C GLY A 38 18.73 -12.00 2.25
N LYS A 39 19.32 -13.15 2.58
CA LYS A 39 19.23 -14.37 1.76
C LYS A 39 18.40 -15.41 2.49
N ARG A 40 17.29 -15.83 1.88
CA ARG A 40 16.44 -16.91 2.41
C ARG A 40 16.18 -17.93 1.33
N GLY A 41 16.40 -19.20 1.65
CA GLY A 41 16.15 -20.28 0.69
C GLY A 41 16.83 -20.06 -0.65
N GLY A 42 18.11 -19.67 -0.68
CA GLY A 42 18.86 -19.48 -1.94
C GLY A 42 18.43 -18.30 -2.82
N GLN A 43 17.33 -17.62 -2.48
CA GLN A 43 16.87 -16.38 -3.08
C GLN A 43 17.37 -15.19 -2.27
N TYR A 44 17.55 -14.06 -2.94
CA TYR A 44 17.93 -12.80 -2.36
C TYR A 44 16.68 -11.94 -2.26
N ILE A 45 16.34 -11.56 -1.04
CA ILE A 45 15.13 -10.81 -0.73
C ILE A 45 15.50 -9.33 -0.75
N TYR A 46 14.89 -8.59 -1.66
CA TYR A 46 15.09 -7.16 -1.80
C TYR A 46 13.82 -6.43 -1.42
N SER A 47 13.94 -5.36 -0.65
CA SER A 47 12.91 -4.33 -0.56
C SER A 47 13.18 -3.30 -1.64
N PHE A 48 12.13 -2.76 -2.26
CA PHE A 48 12.22 -1.62 -3.17
C PHE A 48 11.05 -0.70 -2.92
N THR A 49 11.21 0.59 -3.11
CA THR A 49 10.12 1.57 -3.10
C THR A 49 9.67 1.85 -4.53
N THR A 50 8.38 2.12 -4.74
CA THR A 50 7.80 2.47 -6.03
C THR A 50 7.23 3.89 -5.99
N ASP A 51 7.08 4.51 -7.14
CA ASP A 51 6.38 5.80 -7.28
C ASP A 51 4.86 5.66 -7.17
N THR A 52 4.36 4.48 -7.53
CA THR A 52 2.95 4.11 -7.63
C THR A 52 2.68 2.84 -6.83
N GLU A 53 1.61 2.83 -6.04
CA GLU A 53 1.23 1.63 -5.29
C GLU A 53 0.91 0.48 -6.25
N LEU A 54 1.58 -0.64 -6.06
CA LEU A 54 1.27 -1.88 -6.76
C LEU A 54 0.18 -2.64 -6.01
N ARG A 55 -0.69 -3.33 -6.74
CA ARG A 55 -1.78 -4.17 -6.19
C ARG A 55 -1.71 -5.59 -6.71
N PHE A 56 -0.50 -6.06 -6.95
CA PHE A 56 -0.29 -7.38 -7.51
C PHE A 56 -0.45 -8.43 -6.41
N PRO A 57 -1.08 -9.57 -6.70
CA PRO A 57 -1.18 -10.64 -5.72
C PRO A 57 0.22 -11.16 -5.34
N ASP A 58 0.33 -11.64 -4.11
CA ASP A 58 1.50 -12.39 -3.67
C ASP A 58 1.73 -13.60 -4.58
N ASP A 59 3.00 -14.02 -4.70
CA ASP A 59 3.46 -15.09 -5.59
C ASP A 59 3.41 -14.75 -7.10
N THR A 60 3.10 -13.51 -7.48
CA THR A 60 3.14 -13.07 -8.89
C THR A 60 4.56 -13.21 -9.45
N PRO A 61 4.76 -13.92 -10.58
CA PRO A 61 6.03 -13.94 -11.29
C PRO A 61 6.38 -12.56 -11.84
N VAL A 62 7.63 -12.14 -11.68
CA VAL A 62 8.12 -10.84 -12.12
C VAL A 62 9.49 -10.93 -12.78
N ASP A 63 9.79 -9.97 -13.66
CA ASP A 63 11.14 -9.74 -14.16
C ASP A 63 11.63 -8.36 -13.73
N LEU A 64 12.77 -8.30 -13.07
CA LEU A 64 13.43 -7.06 -12.67
C LEU A 64 14.52 -6.71 -13.68
N GLU A 65 14.43 -5.55 -14.32
CA GLU A 65 15.49 -4.98 -15.15
C GLU A 65 16.36 -4.02 -14.33
N TYR A 66 17.65 -4.35 -14.23
CA TYR A 66 18.66 -3.55 -13.54
C TYR A 66 19.96 -3.55 -14.35
N LYS A 67 20.54 -2.36 -14.59
CA LYS A 67 21.73 -2.17 -15.44
C LYS A 67 21.60 -2.92 -16.78
N THR A 68 20.48 -2.69 -17.48
CA THR A 68 20.11 -3.27 -18.79
C THR A 68 20.03 -4.81 -18.85
N LYS A 69 20.02 -5.50 -17.69
CA LYS A 69 19.85 -6.96 -17.61
C LYS A 69 18.56 -7.30 -16.86
N ARG A 70 17.86 -8.35 -17.31
CA ARG A 70 16.65 -8.86 -16.66
C ARG A 70 16.96 -10.01 -15.69
N TYR A 71 16.25 -10.01 -14.57
CA TYR A 71 16.37 -10.98 -13.50
C TYR A 71 14.97 -11.44 -13.08
N SER A 72 14.66 -12.71 -13.34
CA SER A 72 13.39 -13.28 -12.91
C SER A 72 13.33 -13.43 -11.39
N GLY A 73 12.15 -13.19 -10.85
CA GLY A 73 11.85 -13.24 -9.45
C GLY A 73 10.38 -13.51 -9.19
N ILE A 74 10.03 -13.47 -7.92
CA ILE A 74 8.65 -13.59 -7.45
C ILE A 74 8.40 -12.42 -6.52
N LEU A 75 7.21 -11.84 -6.65
CA LEU A 75 6.70 -10.86 -5.71
C LEU A 75 6.31 -11.57 -4.40
N VAL A 76 7.03 -11.28 -3.33
CA VAL A 76 6.81 -11.90 -2.01
C VAL A 76 5.70 -11.17 -1.28
N SER A 77 5.75 -9.85 -1.29
CA SER A 77 4.71 -9.00 -0.76
C SER A 77 4.77 -7.63 -1.41
N VAL A 78 3.63 -6.95 -1.39
CA VAL A 78 3.54 -5.52 -1.64
C VAL A 78 2.98 -4.88 -0.37
N GLU A 79 3.77 -4.05 0.29
CA GLU A 79 3.39 -3.39 1.54
C GLU A 79 3.16 -1.90 1.34
N GLY A 80 2.81 -1.46 0.15
CA GLY A 80 3.68 -0.38 -0.23
C GLY A 80 3.52 0.37 -1.50
N PHE A 81 4.17 1.52 -1.40
CA PHE A 81 5.24 1.80 -2.34
C PHE A 81 6.38 0.78 -2.18
N ASP A 82 6.59 0.26 -0.98
CA ASP A 82 7.48 -0.88 -0.75
C ASP A 82 6.97 -2.21 -1.33
N ILE A 83 7.82 -2.84 -2.12
CA ILE A 83 7.65 -4.20 -2.60
C ILE A 83 8.82 -5.05 -2.14
N ILE A 84 8.51 -6.29 -1.78
CA ILE A 84 9.51 -7.29 -1.45
C ILE A 84 9.59 -8.28 -2.61
N LEU A 85 10.77 -8.35 -3.23
CA LEU A 85 11.07 -9.26 -4.33
C LEU A 85 12.01 -10.35 -3.88
N ALA A 86 11.69 -11.60 -4.22
CA ALA A 86 12.61 -12.72 -4.13
C ALA A 86 13.28 -12.93 -5.49
N LEU A 87 14.58 -12.62 -5.58
CA LEU A 87 15.38 -12.76 -6.80
C LEU A 87 16.31 -13.98 -6.71
N GLN A 88 16.57 -14.63 -7.84
CA GLN A 88 17.50 -15.78 -7.89
C GLN A 88 18.98 -15.37 -7.81
N LYS A 89 19.30 -14.07 -7.93
CA LYS A 89 20.66 -13.57 -8.02
C LYS A 89 20.86 -12.36 -7.10
N ASN A 90 22.03 -12.30 -6.46
CA ASN A 90 22.48 -11.12 -5.72
C ASN A 90 22.88 -10.01 -6.71
N LEU A 91 22.30 -8.84 -6.55
CA LEU A 91 22.53 -7.64 -7.36
C LEU A 91 23.33 -6.54 -6.62
N GLY A 92 23.77 -6.81 -5.39
CA GLY A 92 24.41 -5.86 -4.46
C GLY A 92 23.58 -5.66 -3.20
N ASP A 93 24.11 -4.91 -2.23
CA ASP A 93 23.42 -4.58 -0.98
C ASP A 93 22.41 -3.44 -1.18
N SER A 94 22.63 -2.59 -2.18
CA SER A 94 21.73 -1.52 -2.59
C SER A 94 21.56 -1.41 -4.11
N ILE A 95 20.37 -0.99 -4.54
CA ILE A 95 19.97 -0.77 -5.93
C ILE A 95 19.28 0.59 -5.99
N SER A 96 19.90 1.59 -6.60
CA SER A 96 19.35 2.94 -6.66
C SER A 96 18.04 3.01 -7.45
N THR A 97 18.01 2.41 -8.64
CA THR A 97 16.82 2.31 -9.49
C THR A 97 16.77 1.00 -10.27
N ALA A 98 15.55 0.51 -10.51
CA ALA A 98 15.30 -0.66 -11.36
C ALA A 98 13.90 -0.57 -12.01
N ILE A 99 13.62 -1.43 -12.97
CA ILE A 99 12.31 -1.49 -13.63
C ILE A 99 11.71 -2.88 -13.45
N LEU A 100 10.52 -2.95 -12.87
CA LEU A 100 9.76 -4.18 -12.70
C LEU A 100 8.83 -4.40 -13.90
N TYR A 101 8.86 -5.60 -14.46
CA TYR A 101 7.88 -6.12 -15.41
C TYR A 101 7.04 -7.18 -14.72
N THR A 102 5.73 -7.04 -14.77
CA THR A 102 4.79 -7.98 -14.13
C THR A 102 3.70 -8.41 -15.11
N SER A 103 3.15 -9.60 -14.87
CA SER A 103 1.90 -10.06 -15.49
C SER A 103 0.89 -10.38 -14.40
N PRO A 104 0.25 -9.35 -13.80
CA PRO A 104 -0.58 -9.51 -12.60
C PRO A 104 -1.76 -10.47 -12.78
N TRP A 105 -2.23 -10.65 -14.02
CA TRP A 105 -3.34 -11.53 -14.36
C TRP A 105 -2.98 -13.03 -14.43
N PHE A 106 -1.70 -13.40 -14.42
CA PHE A 106 -1.26 -14.79 -14.56
C PHE A 106 -1.92 -15.73 -13.52
N LEU A 107 -2.00 -15.28 -12.27
CA LEU A 107 -2.59 -16.08 -11.19
C LEU A 107 -4.11 -16.27 -11.36
N LEU A 108 -4.80 -15.27 -11.91
CA LEU A 108 -6.22 -15.36 -12.23
C LEU A 108 -6.48 -16.30 -13.41
N GLU A 109 -5.59 -16.31 -14.41
CA GLU A 109 -5.65 -17.28 -15.52
C GLU A 109 -5.48 -18.71 -15.03
N GLU A 110 -4.54 -18.95 -14.11
CA GLU A 110 -4.36 -20.28 -13.51
C GLU A 110 -5.56 -20.70 -12.65
N LEU A 111 -6.13 -19.79 -11.84
CA LEU A 111 -7.39 -20.05 -11.11
C LEU A 111 -8.52 -20.41 -12.08
N LYS A 112 -8.67 -19.65 -13.17
CA LYS A 112 -9.66 -19.90 -14.21
C LYS A 112 -9.50 -21.31 -14.81
N LYS A 113 -8.26 -21.71 -15.10
CA LYS A 113 -7.95 -23.07 -15.58
C LYS A 113 -8.30 -24.13 -14.52
N ARG A 114 -7.98 -23.89 -13.25
CA ARG A 114 -8.29 -24.81 -12.14
C ARG A 114 -9.80 -25.00 -11.96
N LEU A 115 -10.57 -23.92 -12.06
CA LEU A 115 -12.03 -23.98 -12.00
C LEU A 115 -12.57 -24.91 -13.08
N LEU A 116 -12.14 -24.79 -14.35
CA LEU A 116 -12.52 -25.73 -15.42
C LEU A 116 -12.10 -27.17 -15.12
N GLU A 117 -10.86 -27.41 -14.70
CA GLU A 117 -10.39 -28.77 -14.44
C GLU A 117 -11.20 -29.46 -13.33
N SER A 118 -11.67 -28.69 -12.33
CA SER A 118 -12.51 -29.21 -11.24
C SER A 118 -13.88 -29.76 -11.72
N SER A 119 -14.35 -29.38 -12.93
CA SER A 119 -15.57 -29.91 -13.55
C SER A 119 -15.39 -31.23 -14.34
N ASN A 120 -14.13 -31.64 -14.57
CA ASN A 120 -13.81 -32.86 -15.31
C ASN A 120 -13.13 -33.94 -14.43
N LEU A 121 -12.62 -33.56 -13.26
CA LEU A 121 -11.96 -34.50 -12.35
C LEU A 121 -13.00 -35.37 -11.61
N LYS A 122 -12.93 -36.69 -11.82
CA LYS A 122 -13.70 -37.73 -11.07
C LYS A 122 -13.55 -37.61 -9.56
N LEU A 123 -12.42 -37.05 -9.09
CA LEU A 123 -12.09 -36.94 -7.68
C LEU A 123 -12.67 -35.69 -7.01
N SER A 124 -13.13 -34.67 -7.76
CA SER A 124 -13.53 -33.32 -7.28
C SER A 124 -14.76 -33.32 -6.37
N ASN A 125 -14.70 -32.64 -5.21
CA ASN A 125 -15.80 -32.56 -4.24
C ASN A 125 -16.64 -31.31 -4.50
N ARG A 126 -17.34 -31.31 -5.63
CA ARG A 126 -18.21 -30.18 -6.04
C ARG A 126 -19.39 -30.00 -5.09
N ASN A 127 -19.85 -31.10 -4.49
CA ASN A 127 -20.94 -31.06 -3.53
C ASN A 127 -20.59 -30.17 -2.34
N LEU A 128 -19.36 -30.24 -1.83
CA LEU A 128 -18.92 -29.35 -0.75
C LEU A 128 -18.88 -27.88 -1.18
N ALA A 129 -18.47 -27.60 -2.42
CA ALA A 129 -18.51 -26.25 -2.96
C ALA A 129 -19.94 -25.70 -3.05
N GLU A 130 -20.91 -26.52 -3.46
CA GLU A 130 -22.33 -26.13 -3.51
C GLU A 130 -22.93 -25.91 -2.11
N ILE A 131 -22.53 -26.71 -1.10
CA ILE A 131 -22.93 -26.48 0.30
C ILE A 131 -22.31 -25.18 0.83
N LEU A 132 -21.06 -24.88 0.47
CA LEU A 132 -20.37 -23.64 0.85
C LEU A 132 -21.07 -22.41 0.27
N LEU A 133 -21.42 -22.46 -1.02
CA LEU A 133 -22.12 -21.38 -1.74
C LEU A 133 -23.60 -21.25 -1.31
N GLY A 134 -24.14 -22.20 -0.53
CA GLY A 134 -25.48 -22.11 0.05
C GLY A 134 -26.59 -22.76 -0.78
N ASP A 135 -26.25 -23.49 -1.84
CA ASP A 135 -27.22 -24.14 -2.74
C ASP A 135 -27.66 -25.53 -2.30
N LYS A 136 -26.90 -26.16 -1.41
CA LYS A 136 -27.23 -27.46 -0.82
C LYS A 136 -27.17 -27.41 0.69
N THR A 137 -28.03 -28.18 1.32
CA THR A 137 -27.96 -28.44 2.76
C THR A 137 -27.03 -29.61 3.04
N GLU A 138 -26.35 -29.52 4.17
CA GLU A 138 -25.50 -30.59 4.68
C GLU A 138 -26.37 -31.80 5.10
N THR A 139 -25.98 -33.01 4.69
CA THR A 139 -26.79 -34.22 4.91
C THR A 139 -26.35 -35.09 6.09
N ASN A 140 -25.13 -34.92 6.62
CA ASN A 140 -24.59 -35.73 7.72
C ASN A 140 -23.70 -34.92 8.65
N SER A 141 -23.89 -35.07 9.98
CA SER A 141 -22.96 -34.60 11.01
C SER A 141 -22.11 -35.75 11.53
N SER A 142 -20.78 -35.57 11.59
CA SER A 142 -19.91 -36.49 12.33
C SER A 142 -19.98 -36.20 13.83
N SER A 143 -19.89 -37.24 14.66
CA SER A 143 -19.81 -37.13 16.13
C SER A 143 -18.37 -37.29 16.61
N SER A 144 -17.57 -36.24 16.47
CA SER A 144 -16.21 -36.18 17.02
C SER A 144 -16.24 -35.56 18.42
N ASN A 145 -15.66 -36.23 19.42
CA ASN A 145 -15.55 -35.68 20.78
C ASN A 145 -14.38 -34.69 20.85
N SER A 146 -14.69 -33.41 20.57
CA SER A 146 -13.73 -32.30 20.59
C SER A 146 -12.99 -32.16 21.93
N GLN A 147 -13.70 -32.35 23.05
CA GLN A 147 -13.10 -32.27 24.39
C GLN A 147 -12.01 -33.32 24.62
N LYS A 148 -12.23 -34.57 24.17
CA LYS A 148 -11.22 -35.64 24.25
C LYS A 148 -9.95 -35.28 23.46
N LEU A 149 -10.11 -34.75 22.25
CA LEU A 149 -8.98 -34.36 21.40
C LEU A 149 -8.21 -33.18 22.00
N LEU A 150 -8.90 -32.17 22.53
CA LEU A 150 -8.27 -31.03 23.19
C LEU A 150 -7.48 -31.45 24.43
N ASN A 151 -8.03 -32.35 25.26
CA ASN A 151 -7.31 -32.88 26.44
C ASN A 151 -6.02 -33.62 26.04
N GLN A 152 -6.04 -34.37 24.93
CA GLN A 152 -4.83 -35.05 24.42
C GLN A 152 -3.76 -34.04 23.95
N ILE A 153 -4.18 -32.94 23.32
CA ILE A 153 -3.27 -31.87 22.91
C ILE A 153 -2.64 -31.20 24.14
N GLU A 154 -3.42 -30.89 25.18
CA GLU A 154 -2.93 -30.30 26.44
C GLU A 154 -1.93 -31.21 27.16
N GLN A 155 -2.22 -32.51 27.23
CA GLN A 155 -1.32 -33.49 27.83
C GLN A 155 0.02 -33.55 27.10
N ARG A 156 0.00 -33.50 25.76
CA ARG A 156 1.22 -33.52 24.94
C ARG A 156 2.03 -32.23 25.06
N SER A 157 1.37 -31.07 25.01
CA SER A 157 2.06 -29.77 25.06
C SER A 157 2.55 -29.40 26.47
N GLN A 158 2.11 -30.14 27.50
CA GLN A 158 2.33 -29.83 28.91
C GLN A 158 1.91 -28.39 29.30
N LYS A 159 0.99 -27.81 28.50
CA LYS A 159 0.51 -26.44 28.66
C LYS A 159 -0.99 -26.40 28.38
N PRO A 160 -1.79 -25.71 29.21
CA PRO A 160 -3.20 -25.53 28.93
C PRO A 160 -3.38 -24.79 27.60
N ILE A 161 -4.32 -25.24 26.76
CA ILE A 161 -4.63 -24.59 25.48
C ILE A 161 -5.18 -23.17 25.73
N GLY A 162 -5.85 -22.98 26.87
CA GLY A 162 -6.42 -21.69 27.28
C GLY A 162 -7.50 -21.20 26.31
N CYS A 163 -8.34 -22.11 25.80
CA CYS A 163 -9.51 -21.76 24.99
C CYS A 163 -10.67 -21.29 25.87
N ASN A 164 -11.32 -20.19 25.48
CA ASN A 164 -12.63 -19.85 26.01
C ASN A 164 -13.75 -20.69 25.36
N GLU A 165 -14.98 -20.57 25.88
CA GLU A 165 -16.15 -21.33 25.40
C GLU A 165 -16.45 -21.14 23.90
N TYR A 166 -16.30 -19.92 23.36
CA TYR A 166 -16.57 -19.64 21.95
C TYR A 166 -15.52 -20.28 21.04
N GLN A 167 -14.26 -20.29 21.48
CA GLN A 167 -13.16 -20.94 20.77
C GLN A 167 -13.33 -22.47 20.78
N LYS A 168 -13.74 -23.05 21.92
CA LYS A 168 -14.09 -24.48 22.00
C LYS A 168 -15.27 -24.83 21.08
N SER A 169 -16.33 -24.00 21.09
CA SER A 169 -17.49 -24.17 20.22
C SER A 169 -17.10 -24.11 18.73
N ALA A 170 -16.17 -23.22 18.34
CA ALA A 170 -15.66 -23.17 16.98
C ALA A 170 -14.92 -24.46 16.57
N VAL A 171 -14.05 -24.99 17.45
CA VAL A 171 -13.34 -26.26 17.19
C VAL A 171 -14.34 -27.42 17.05
N ASP A 172 -15.31 -27.51 17.96
CA ASP A 172 -16.36 -28.54 17.91
C ASP A 172 -17.16 -28.46 16.62
N LYS A 173 -17.54 -27.24 16.22
CA LYS A 173 -18.26 -27.00 14.96
C LYS A 173 -17.52 -27.57 13.76
N VAL A 174 -16.23 -27.26 13.65
CA VAL A 174 -15.40 -27.69 12.52
C VAL A 174 -15.26 -29.21 12.51
N LEU A 175 -15.07 -29.85 13.66
CA LEU A 175 -14.93 -31.31 13.73
C LEU A 175 -16.22 -32.08 13.38
N ASN A 176 -17.38 -31.43 13.49
CA ASN A 176 -18.68 -32.06 13.40
C ASN A 176 -19.49 -31.64 12.16
N ARG A 177 -18.97 -30.73 11.34
CA ARG A 177 -19.62 -30.25 10.10
C ARG A 177 -18.71 -30.27 8.88
N GLN A 178 -19.32 -30.38 7.72
CA GLN A 178 -18.73 -30.24 6.40
C GLN A 178 -18.37 -28.79 6.09
N VAL A 179 -19.25 -27.84 6.42
CA VAL A 179 -19.00 -26.40 6.21
C VAL A 179 -19.21 -25.66 7.52
N SER A 180 -18.17 -24.96 7.96
CA SER A 180 -18.20 -24.11 9.15
C SER A 180 -17.69 -22.72 8.86
N PHE A 181 -18.34 -21.71 9.44
CA PHE A 181 -17.92 -20.31 9.37
C PHE A 181 -17.56 -19.82 10.77
N ILE A 182 -16.34 -19.34 10.95
CA ILE A 182 -15.87 -18.76 12.21
C ILE A 182 -15.76 -17.26 11.98
N TRP A 183 -16.75 -16.54 12.51
CA TRP A 183 -16.71 -15.09 12.53
C TRP A 183 -15.85 -14.64 13.70
N GLY A 184 -14.65 -14.14 13.39
CA GLY A 184 -13.66 -13.71 14.36
C GLY A 184 -13.38 -12.21 14.30
N PRO A 185 -14.17 -11.39 15.03
CA PRO A 185 -13.92 -9.97 15.22
C PRO A 185 -12.49 -9.66 15.75
N PRO A 186 -12.02 -8.41 15.65
CA PRO A 186 -10.68 -8.01 16.09
C PRO A 186 -10.37 -8.41 17.53
N GLY A 187 -9.20 -8.99 17.76
CA GLY A 187 -8.73 -9.35 19.11
C GLY A 187 -9.39 -10.59 19.71
N THR A 188 -10.29 -11.28 19.01
CA THR A 188 -11.04 -12.43 19.57
C THR A 188 -10.29 -13.77 19.58
N GLY A 189 -9.04 -13.75 19.11
CA GLY A 189 -8.21 -14.96 18.99
C GLY A 189 -8.58 -15.83 17.80
N LYS A 190 -8.99 -15.25 16.67
CA LYS A 190 -9.27 -15.97 15.42
C LYS A 190 -8.12 -16.89 14.99
N THR A 191 -6.91 -16.36 14.87
CA THR A 191 -5.70 -17.15 14.51
C THR A 191 -5.37 -18.20 15.57
N LYS A 192 -5.51 -17.87 16.86
CA LYS A 192 -5.35 -18.84 17.96
C LYS A 192 -6.33 -20.01 17.79
N THR A 193 -7.60 -19.71 17.52
CA THR A 193 -8.66 -20.69 17.31
C THR A 193 -8.38 -21.55 16.07
N LEU A 194 -7.88 -20.94 15.00
CA LEU A 194 -7.44 -21.64 13.80
C LEU A 194 -6.34 -22.66 14.12
N GLY A 195 -5.28 -22.26 14.82
CA GLY A 195 -4.19 -23.17 15.20
C GLY A 195 -4.67 -24.37 16.01
N ILE A 196 -5.58 -24.13 16.97
CA ILE A 196 -6.17 -25.18 17.82
C ILE A 196 -7.07 -26.09 17.00
N THR A 197 -7.84 -25.54 16.07
CA THR A 197 -8.70 -26.29 15.15
C THR A 197 -7.86 -27.23 14.28
N VAL A 198 -6.78 -26.73 13.68
CA VAL A 198 -5.85 -27.55 12.89
C VAL A 198 -5.22 -28.64 13.75
N ALA A 199 -4.77 -28.32 14.96
CA ALA A 199 -4.21 -29.32 15.87
C ALA A 199 -5.22 -30.42 16.24
N ALA A 200 -6.49 -30.06 16.44
CA ALA A 200 -7.57 -31.01 16.74
C ALA A 200 -7.92 -31.89 15.53
N LEU A 201 -7.97 -31.33 14.31
CA LEU A 201 -8.17 -32.10 13.07
C LEU A 201 -7.05 -33.12 12.87
N VAL A 202 -5.81 -32.68 13.06
CA VAL A 202 -4.63 -33.53 12.96
C VAL A 202 -4.62 -34.62 14.03
N GLN A 203 -5.04 -34.30 15.26
CA GLN A 203 -5.21 -35.29 16.33
C GLN A 203 -6.32 -36.31 16.00
N ALA A 204 -7.31 -35.92 15.20
CA ALA A 204 -8.32 -36.83 14.64
C ALA A 204 -7.81 -37.64 13.42
N GLY A 205 -6.53 -37.50 13.05
CA GLY A 205 -5.91 -38.23 11.94
C GLY A 205 -6.14 -37.58 10.57
N GLU A 206 -6.59 -36.33 10.51
CA GLU A 206 -6.92 -35.65 9.25
C GLU A 206 -5.73 -34.89 8.65
N SER A 207 -5.60 -34.97 7.33
CA SER A 207 -4.70 -34.10 6.57
C SER A 207 -5.35 -32.73 6.32
N VAL A 208 -4.59 -31.65 6.49
CA VAL A 208 -5.12 -30.28 6.50
C VAL A 208 -4.37 -29.38 5.52
N LEU A 209 -5.11 -28.65 4.69
CA LEU A 209 -4.57 -27.53 3.91
C LEU A 209 -5.04 -26.21 4.54
N VAL A 210 -4.09 -25.40 4.99
CA VAL A 210 -4.33 -24.05 5.53
C VAL A 210 -4.02 -23.03 4.43
N VAL A 211 -5.00 -22.20 4.06
CA VAL A 211 -4.86 -21.18 3.02
C VAL A 211 -5.30 -19.81 3.47
N ALA A 212 -4.67 -18.76 2.94
CA ALA A 212 -5.08 -17.38 3.13
C ALA A 212 -4.77 -16.51 1.88
N HIS A 213 -5.29 -15.29 1.85
CA HIS A 213 -5.09 -14.38 0.71
C HIS A 213 -3.65 -13.83 0.59
N SER A 214 -2.92 -13.68 1.70
CA SER A 214 -1.55 -13.12 1.73
C SER A 214 -0.55 -13.99 2.47
N ASN A 215 0.74 -13.84 2.14
CA ASN A 215 1.84 -14.58 2.78
C ASN A 215 1.89 -14.32 4.29
N THR A 216 1.68 -13.09 4.74
CA THR A 216 1.67 -12.72 6.17
C THR A 216 0.58 -13.42 6.96
N ALA A 217 -0.62 -13.57 6.38
CA ALA A 217 -1.72 -14.29 7.01
C ALA A 217 -1.40 -15.79 7.15
N VAL A 218 -0.86 -16.41 6.09
CA VAL A 218 -0.44 -17.83 6.15
C VAL A 218 0.67 -18.04 7.17
N ASP A 219 1.67 -17.17 7.22
CA ASP A 219 2.77 -17.27 8.18
C ASP A 219 2.25 -17.19 9.63
N THR A 220 1.33 -16.25 9.90
CA THR A 220 0.71 -16.08 11.22
C THR A 220 -0.14 -17.29 11.60
N ALA A 221 -0.93 -17.82 10.67
CA ALA A 221 -1.70 -19.04 10.88
C ALA A 221 -0.78 -20.25 11.17
N MET A 222 0.26 -20.45 10.36
CA MET A 222 1.18 -21.59 10.51
C MET A 222 2.02 -21.52 11.79
N LYS A 223 2.40 -20.33 12.27
CA LYS A 223 2.97 -20.17 13.61
C LYS A 223 2.02 -20.67 14.68
N SER A 224 0.75 -20.26 14.62
CA SER A 224 -0.24 -20.71 15.60
C SER A 224 -0.44 -22.22 15.51
N VAL A 225 -0.44 -22.82 14.32
CA VAL A 225 -0.49 -24.27 14.16
C VAL A 225 0.72 -24.93 14.82
N ALA A 226 1.93 -24.43 14.56
CA ALA A 226 3.16 -24.96 15.15
C ALA A 226 3.14 -24.90 16.68
N GLN A 227 2.65 -23.81 17.28
CA GLN A 227 2.54 -23.67 18.74
C GLN A 227 1.75 -24.81 19.40
N TYR A 228 0.74 -25.36 18.73
CA TYR A 228 -0.10 -26.46 19.28
C TYR A 228 0.32 -27.85 18.78
N LEU A 229 1.20 -27.93 17.78
CA LEU A 229 1.74 -29.19 17.25
C LEU A 229 3.19 -29.47 17.65
N GLN A 230 3.91 -28.51 18.23
CA GLN A 230 5.24 -28.73 18.80
C GLN A 230 5.25 -29.92 19.77
N GLY A 231 6.28 -30.77 19.68
CA GLY A 231 6.36 -32.02 20.43
C GLY A 231 5.52 -33.17 19.87
N ALA A 232 4.70 -32.95 18.83
CA ALA A 232 4.05 -34.03 18.11
C ALA A 232 5.02 -34.67 17.10
N PRO A 233 5.04 -36.01 16.95
CA PRO A 233 5.91 -36.69 15.98
C PRO A 233 5.79 -36.14 14.56
N ILE A 234 4.58 -35.76 14.14
CA ILE A 234 4.33 -35.15 12.83
C ILE A 234 5.01 -33.80 12.64
N TYR A 235 5.17 -33.00 13.69
CA TYR A 235 5.83 -31.70 13.61
C TYR A 235 7.34 -31.93 13.53
N GLU A 236 7.89 -32.74 14.45
CA GLU A 236 9.32 -33.08 14.51
C GLU A 236 9.82 -33.79 13.26
N ASN A 237 8.98 -34.61 12.62
CA ASN A 237 9.31 -35.29 11.36
C ASN A 237 9.14 -34.41 10.12
N GLY A 238 8.80 -33.13 10.28
CA GLY A 238 8.66 -32.17 9.17
C GLY A 238 7.43 -32.41 8.30
N LEU A 239 6.33 -32.92 8.86
CA LEU A 239 5.04 -33.11 8.16
C LEU A 239 4.08 -31.92 8.33
N VAL A 240 4.53 -30.83 8.95
CA VAL A 240 3.81 -29.56 9.09
C VAL A 240 4.62 -28.48 8.38
N LEU A 241 4.19 -28.05 7.20
CA LEU A 241 5.04 -27.30 6.28
C LEU A 241 4.38 -26.03 5.74
N ARG A 242 5.13 -24.93 5.71
CA ARG A 242 4.79 -23.68 5.01
C ARG A 242 5.34 -23.70 3.58
N TYR A 243 4.45 -23.70 2.59
CA TYR A 243 4.82 -23.74 1.17
C TYR A 243 4.66 -22.40 0.45
N GLY A 244 5.78 -21.78 0.07
CA GLY A 244 5.85 -20.45 -0.52
C GLY A 244 7.01 -19.66 0.07
N VAL A 245 7.17 -18.40 -0.33
CA VAL A 245 8.16 -17.51 0.27
C VAL A 245 7.55 -16.91 1.54
N ALA A 246 8.16 -17.20 2.70
CA ALA A 246 7.76 -16.62 3.97
C ALA A 246 8.20 -15.14 4.05
N THR A 247 7.40 -14.31 4.70
CA THR A 247 7.75 -12.91 4.98
C THR A 247 9.07 -12.87 5.78
N PRO A 248 9.98 -11.91 5.52
CA PRO A 248 11.21 -11.77 6.31
C PRO A 248 10.92 -11.68 7.81
N GLY A 249 11.75 -12.32 8.63
CA GLY A 249 11.60 -12.40 10.09
C GLY A 249 10.45 -13.28 10.58
N SER A 250 9.49 -13.68 9.74
CA SER A 250 8.25 -14.29 10.25
C SER A 250 8.53 -15.63 10.93
N LEU A 251 9.07 -16.63 10.27
CA LEU A 251 9.12 -18.00 10.81
C LEU A 251 10.41 -18.39 11.58
N GLU A 252 11.19 -17.43 12.05
CA GLU A 252 12.49 -17.71 12.71
C GLU A 252 12.36 -18.58 13.97
N GLU A 253 11.29 -18.40 14.74
CA GLU A 253 10.98 -19.18 15.93
C GLU A 253 10.58 -20.64 15.62
N PHE A 254 10.20 -20.94 14.39
CA PHE A 254 9.67 -22.25 13.97
C PHE A 254 10.37 -22.76 12.70
N PRO A 255 11.68 -23.06 12.77
CA PRO A 255 12.47 -23.42 11.59
C PRO A 255 11.98 -24.68 10.86
N GLN A 256 11.34 -25.60 11.59
CA GLN A 256 10.77 -26.83 11.03
C GLN A 256 9.56 -26.58 10.11
N LEU A 257 8.95 -25.40 10.14
CA LEU A 257 7.90 -25.03 9.17
C LEU A 257 8.48 -24.77 7.77
N HIS A 258 9.77 -24.46 7.66
CA HIS A 258 10.38 -24.16 6.36
C HIS A 258 10.61 -25.44 5.57
N VAL A 259 9.83 -25.66 4.51
CA VAL A 259 9.99 -26.79 3.56
C VAL A 259 11.44 -26.98 3.13
N ARG A 260 12.08 -25.86 2.76
CA ARG A 260 13.48 -25.88 2.36
C ARG A 260 14.44 -26.13 3.52
N GLY A 261 14.12 -25.65 4.72
CA GLY A 261 14.91 -25.95 5.93
C GLY A 261 14.92 -27.47 6.20
N VAL A 262 13.74 -28.08 6.20
CA VAL A 262 13.55 -29.52 6.36
C VAL A 262 14.23 -30.30 5.22
N ALA A 263 14.04 -29.90 3.96
CA ALA A 263 14.68 -30.54 2.82
C ALA A 263 16.22 -30.52 2.93
N ARG A 264 16.80 -29.41 3.40
CA ARG A 264 18.24 -29.30 3.63
C ARG A 264 18.71 -30.22 4.76
N GLN A 265 18.00 -30.24 5.88
CA GLN A 265 18.33 -31.05 7.05
C GLN A 265 18.28 -32.55 6.73
N GLN A 266 17.30 -32.99 5.93
CA GLN A 266 17.15 -34.39 5.54
C GLN A 266 18.11 -34.83 4.41
N ASN A 267 18.76 -33.88 3.72
CA ASN A 267 19.64 -34.17 2.57
C ASN A 267 21.05 -33.54 2.73
N PRO A 268 21.79 -33.79 3.83
CA PRO A 268 23.02 -33.08 4.16
C PRO A 268 24.12 -33.23 3.10
N LYS A 269 24.26 -34.42 2.50
CA LYS A 269 25.25 -34.68 1.43
C LYS A 269 24.99 -33.83 0.18
N LEU A 270 23.72 -33.69 -0.22
CA LEU A 270 23.33 -32.85 -1.36
C LEU A 270 23.62 -31.38 -1.07
N ILE A 271 23.37 -30.93 0.16
CA ILE A 271 23.66 -29.56 0.58
C ILE A 271 25.16 -29.28 0.61
N GLU A 272 25.96 -30.20 1.11
CA GLU A 272 27.42 -30.09 1.11
C GLU A 272 27.96 -29.90 -0.31
N GLN A 273 27.48 -30.70 -1.27
CA GLN A 273 27.85 -30.56 -2.69
C GLN A 273 27.44 -29.20 -3.27
N ILE A 274 26.21 -28.75 -3.01
CA ILE A 274 25.71 -27.44 -3.45
C ILE A 274 26.58 -26.32 -2.85
N GLU A 275 26.88 -26.37 -1.55
CA GLU A 275 27.65 -25.34 -0.87
C GLU A 275 29.11 -25.30 -1.33
N ARG A 276 29.73 -26.46 -1.60
CA ARG A 276 31.07 -26.58 -2.18
C ARG A 276 31.14 -25.89 -3.54
N LEU A 277 30.22 -26.23 -4.44
CA LEU A 277 30.18 -25.62 -5.79
C LEU A 277 29.78 -24.14 -5.74
N GLU A 278 28.88 -23.73 -4.83
CA GLU A 278 28.56 -22.32 -4.64
C GLU A 278 29.77 -21.52 -4.12
N ARG A 279 30.59 -22.12 -3.25
CA ARG A 279 31.85 -21.52 -2.78
C ARG A 279 32.85 -21.37 -3.92
N GLN A 280 33.11 -22.44 -4.68
CA GLN A 280 33.97 -22.40 -5.86
C GLN A 280 33.50 -21.34 -6.87
N ARG A 281 32.19 -21.24 -7.12
CA ARG A 281 31.62 -20.20 -7.99
C ARG A 281 31.88 -18.79 -7.46
N ARG A 282 31.74 -18.57 -6.14
CA ARG A 282 32.01 -17.26 -5.52
C ARG A 282 33.49 -16.87 -5.67
N ASP A 283 34.39 -17.82 -5.49
CA ASP A 283 35.83 -17.58 -5.58
C ASP A 283 36.25 -17.27 -7.03
N LEU A 284 35.72 -18.00 -8.01
CA LEU A 284 35.93 -17.71 -9.44
C LEU A 284 35.38 -16.33 -9.84
N VAL A 285 34.20 -15.95 -9.35
CA VAL A 285 33.62 -14.61 -9.60
C VAL A 285 34.43 -13.50 -8.94
N LYS A 286 35.05 -13.74 -7.78
CA LYS A 286 35.98 -12.78 -7.17
C LYS A 286 37.24 -12.63 -8.03
N ARG A 287 37.83 -13.75 -8.47
CA ARG A 287 39.00 -13.75 -9.35
C ARG A 287 38.72 -13.02 -10.67
N SER A 288 37.55 -13.19 -11.25
CA SER A 288 37.17 -12.53 -12.51
C SER A 288 37.10 -11.00 -12.45
N ARG A 289 37.20 -10.39 -11.26
CA ARG A 289 37.15 -8.93 -11.04
C ARG A 289 38.52 -8.29 -10.86
N ILE A 290 39.61 -9.05 -10.95
CA ILE A 290 40.98 -8.54 -10.81
C ILE A 290 41.35 -7.72 -12.06
N GLU A 291 41.80 -6.48 -11.86
CA GLU A 291 42.08 -5.52 -12.95
C GLU A 291 43.21 -5.98 -13.89
N LYS A 292 44.23 -6.68 -13.36
CA LYS A 292 45.44 -7.12 -14.09
C LYS A 292 45.29 -8.42 -14.90
N LEU A 293 44.08 -8.92 -15.15
CA LEU A 293 43.88 -10.17 -15.90
C LEU A 293 43.95 -9.97 -17.42
N THR A 294 44.64 -10.89 -18.11
CA THR A 294 44.62 -10.96 -19.59
C THR A 294 43.27 -11.43 -20.12
N GLU A 295 43.00 -11.18 -21.41
CA GLU A 295 41.75 -11.56 -22.06
C GLU A 295 41.52 -13.08 -22.03
N LEU A 296 42.56 -13.87 -22.31
CA LEU A 296 42.53 -15.34 -22.22
C LEU A 296 42.24 -15.83 -20.79
N GLN A 297 42.83 -15.20 -19.76
CA GLN A 297 42.53 -15.54 -18.36
C GLN A 297 41.09 -15.20 -17.98
N ARG A 298 40.55 -14.08 -18.46
CA ARG A 298 39.14 -13.73 -18.26
C ARG A 298 38.21 -14.74 -18.92
N GLN A 299 38.52 -15.18 -20.13
CA GLN A 299 37.73 -16.17 -20.86
C GLN A 299 37.76 -17.55 -20.17
N SER A 300 38.93 -17.98 -19.71
CA SER A 300 39.07 -19.22 -18.92
C SER A 300 38.24 -19.18 -17.63
N ILE A 301 38.32 -18.09 -16.84
CA ILE A 301 37.53 -17.96 -15.61
C ILE A 301 36.02 -17.93 -15.92
N GLN A 302 35.60 -17.30 -17.02
CA GLN A 302 34.20 -17.31 -17.44
C GLN A 302 33.72 -18.71 -17.82
N ASN A 303 34.54 -19.50 -18.51
CA ASN A 303 34.25 -20.89 -18.84
C ASN A 303 34.14 -21.74 -17.57
N ASP A 304 35.05 -21.59 -16.60
CA ASP A 304 34.98 -22.29 -15.31
C ASP A 304 33.71 -21.93 -14.53
N ILE A 305 33.30 -20.65 -14.53
CA ILE A 305 32.04 -20.21 -13.93
C ILE A 305 30.84 -20.87 -14.62
N ALA A 306 30.89 -21.02 -15.96
CA ALA A 306 29.84 -21.69 -16.72
C ALA A 306 29.78 -23.18 -16.38
N THR A 307 30.91 -23.87 -16.31
CA THR A 307 31.02 -25.28 -15.90
C THR A 307 30.47 -25.51 -14.49
N VAL A 308 30.86 -24.67 -13.52
CA VAL A 308 30.35 -24.77 -12.14
C VAL A 308 28.84 -24.48 -12.08
N LYS A 309 28.31 -23.56 -12.90
CA LYS A 309 26.86 -23.33 -13.01
C LYS A 309 26.13 -24.54 -13.59
N GLN A 310 26.66 -25.16 -14.64
CA GLN A 310 26.09 -26.37 -15.24
C GLN A 310 26.07 -27.52 -14.22
N ALA A 311 27.11 -27.68 -13.41
CA ALA A 311 27.14 -28.67 -12.33
C ALA A 311 26.19 -28.34 -11.16
N LEU A 312 25.96 -27.06 -10.86
CA LEU A 312 25.04 -26.61 -9.79
C LEU A 312 23.56 -26.81 -10.15
N GLN A 313 23.20 -26.65 -11.42
CA GLN A 313 21.82 -26.70 -11.88
C GLN A 313 21.10 -28.03 -11.53
N PRO A 314 21.64 -29.22 -11.83
CA PRO A 314 20.98 -30.49 -11.51
C PRO A 314 20.83 -30.69 -9.99
N LEU A 315 21.82 -30.29 -9.19
CA LEU A 315 21.74 -30.41 -7.72
C LEU A 315 20.65 -29.52 -7.12
N LYS A 316 20.50 -28.29 -7.65
CA LYS A 316 19.41 -27.38 -7.23
C LYS A 316 18.05 -27.91 -7.62
N GLU A 317 17.93 -28.54 -8.79
CA GLU A 317 16.69 -29.18 -9.21
C GLU A 317 16.38 -30.40 -8.35
N GLN A 318 17.38 -31.22 -7.99
CA GLN A 318 17.21 -32.32 -7.03
C GLN A 318 16.70 -31.82 -5.67
N LEU A 319 17.26 -30.73 -5.14
CA LEU A 319 16.78 -30.15 -3.89
C LEU A 319 15.32 -29.68 -4.01
N LYS A 320 14.96 -29.05 -5.12
CA LYS A 320 13.58 -28.64 -5.40
C LYS A 320 12.63 -29.84 -5.52
N GLN A 321 13.08 -30.94 -6.12
CA GLN A 321 12.31 -32.19 -6.15
C GLN A 321 12.09 -32.74 -4.74
N LYS A 322 13.11 -32.69 -3.87
CA LYS A 322 12.97 -33.06 -2.44
C LYS A 322 11.97 -32.17 -1.70
N GLU A 323 11.97 -30.86 -1.96
CA GLU A 323 10.94 -29.95 -1.43
C GLU A 323 9.53 -30.36 -1.87
N VAL A 324 9.35 -30.72 -3.15
CA VAL A 324 8.06 -31.18 -3.70
C VAL A 324 7.63 -32.54 -3.09
N GLU A 325 8.56 -33.47 -2.89
CA GLU A 325 8.30 -34.75 -2.23
C GLU A 325 7.79 -34.55 -0.79
N LEU A 326 8.41 -33.65 -0.03
CA LEU A 326 7.99 -33.30 1.32
C LEU A 326 6.55 -32.76 1.36
N ILE A 327 6.21 -31.86 0.44
CA ILE A 327 4.84 -31.30 0.36
C ILE A 327 3.80 -32.38 0.06
N LYS A 328 4.14 -33.36 -0.79
CA LYS A 328 3.23 -34.47 -1.10
C LYS A 328 2.97 -35.36 0.12
N GLN A 329 3.96 -35.52 1.00
CA GLN A 329 3.90 -36.38 2.19
C GLN A 329 3.36 -35.65 3.44
N ALA A 330 3.43 -34.32 3.47
CA ALA A 330 3.05 -33.53 4.63
C ALA A 330 1.59 -33.75 5.06
N THR A 331 1.35 -33.82 6.37
CA THR A 331 0.01 -33.90 6.96
C THR A 331 -0.66 -32.53 6.95
N VAL A 332 0.10 -31.47 7.23
CA VAL A 332 -0.39 -30.08 7.22
C VAL A 332 0.44 -29.26 6.23
N VAL A 333 -0.23 -28.58 5.31
CA VAL A 333 0.42 -27.65 4.38
C VAL A 333 -0.22 -26.26 4.50
N GLY A 334 0.59 -25.23 4.69
CA GLY A 334 0.16 -23.83 4.66
C GLY A 334 0.63 -23.12 3.39
N CYS A 335 -0.28 -22.54 2.59
CA CYS A 335 0.09 -21.74 1.42
C CYS A 335 -0.92 -20.63 1.10
N THR A 336 -0.59 -19.71 0.20
CA THR A 336 -1.56 -18.70 -0.27
C THR A 336 -2.63 -19.36 -1.16
N LEU A 337 -3.79 -18.73 -1.28
CA LEU A 337 -4.84 -19.17 -2.23
C LEU A 337 -4.32 -19.24 -3.68
N SER A 338 -3.48 -18.27 -4.06
CA SER A 338 -2.78 -18.23 -5.36
C SER A 338 -1.84 -19.41 -5.52
N LYS A 339 -1.01 -19.69 -4.50
CA LYS A 339 -0.07 -20.83 -4.53
C LYS A 339 -0.81 -22.15 -4.66
N ALA A 340 -1.95 -22.33 -3.99
CA ALA A 340 -2.78 -23.52 -4.12
C ALA A 340 -3.36 -23.72 -5.54
N ALA A 341 -3.55 -22.64 -6.31
CA ALA A 341 -4.01 -22.72 -7.69
C ALA A 341 -2.90 -23.09 -8.69
N ILE A 342 -1.64 -22.78 -8.39
CA ILE A 342 -0.50 -22.97 -9.32
C ILE A 342 0.41 -24.16 -8.99
N ALA A 343 0.44 -24.61 -7.73
CA ALA A 343 1.31 -25.68 -7.26
C ALA A 343 0.72 -27.06 -7.56
N LYS A 344 1.38 -27.84 -8.43
CA LYS A 344 0.89 -29.16 -8.88
C LYS A 344 0.72 -30.15 -7.73
N GLU A 345 1.69 -30.20 -6.85
CA GLU A 345 1.71 -30.96 -5.60
C GLU A 345 0.59 -30.58 -4.60
N ILE A 346 -0.08 -29.44 -4.80
CA ILE A 346 -1.28 -29.05 -4.05
C ILE A 346 -2.54 -29.38 -4.84
N TYR A 347 -2.72 -28.84 -6.05
CA TYR A 347 -3.99 -28.94 -6.78
C TYR A 347 -4.30 -30.35 -7.29
N GLN A 348 -3.32 -31.25 -7.38
CA GLN A 348 -3.53 -32.67 -7.73
C GLN A 348 -3.77 -33.56 -6.50
N ARG A 349 -3.67 -33.01 -5.29
CA ARG A 349 -3.84 -33.72 -4.03
C ARG A 349 -5.21 -33.43 -3.42
N ARG A 350 -5.68 -34.35 -2.57
CA ARG A 350 -6.80 -34.14 -1.67
C ARG A 350 -6.34 -33.97 -0.22
N PHE A 351 -7.10 -33.19 0.52
CA PHE A 351 -6.93 -33.00 1.97
C PHE A 351 -8.23 -33.36 2.67
N ASP A 352 -8.18 -33.88 3.89
CA ASP A 352 -9.40 -34.22 4.63
C ASP A 352 -10.17 -32.96 5.03
N ALA A 353 -9.42 -31.94 5.47
CA ALA A 353 -9.95 -30.65 5.83
C ALA A 353 -9.20 -29.50 5.13
N ILE A 354 -9.93 -28.43 4.83
CA ILE A 354 -9.37 -27.16 4.36
C ILE A 354 -9.75 -26.06 5.33
N VAL A 355 -8.78 -25.24 5.72
CA VAL A 355 -9.00 -24.10 6.62
C VAL A 355 -8.57 -22.83 5.90
N VAL A 356 -9.52 -21.91 5.70
CA VAL A 356 -9.28 -20.63 5.03
C VAL A 356 -9.23 -19.53 6.06
N ASP A 357 -8.12 -18.82 6.18
CA ASP A 357 -8.01 -17.61 7.02
C ASP A 357 -8.17 -16.34 6.19
N GLU A 358 -8.61 -15.26 6.84
CA GLU A 358 -8.93 -13.96 6.22
C GLU A 358 -9.83 -14.09 4.97
N ALA A 359 -10.77 -15.03 5.02
CA ALA A 359 -11.62 -15.39 3.88
C ALA A 359 -12.51 -14.24 3.38
N SER A 360 -12.74 -13.21 4.21
CA SER A 360 -13.48 -12.01 3.81
C SER A 360 -12.74 -11.19 2.73
N MET A 361 -11.43 -11.36 2.56
CA MET A 361 -10.65 -10.69 1.51
C MET A 361 -10.52 -11.52 0.24
N ALA A 362 -10.91 -12.80 0.26
CA ALA A 362 -10.74 -13.70 -0.86
C ALA A 362 -11.89 -13.58 -1.85
N TYR A 363 -11.59 -13.63 -3.15
CA TYR A 363 -12.62 -13.79 -4.17
C TYR A 363 -13.42 -15.09 -3.94
N ILE A 364 -14.74 -15.02 -4.13
CA ILE A 364 -15.64 -16.18 -4.03
C ILE A 364 -15.13 -17.35 -4.93
N PRO A 365 -14.70 -17.11 -6.19
CA PRO A 365 -14.09 -18.14 -7.03
C PRO A 365 -12.92 -18.90 -6.39
N HIS A 366 -12.05 -18.23 -5.61
CA HIS A 366 -10.97 -18.90 -4.90
C HIS A 366 -11.50 -19.86 -3.83
N CYS A 367 -12.45 -19.40 -3.01
CA CYS A 367 -13.06 -20.20 -1.94
C CYS A 367 -13.81 -21.41 -2.51
N ALA A 368 -14.55 -21.21 -3.59
CA ALA A 368 -15.25 -22.28 -4.30
C ALA A 368 -14.26 -23.32 -4.84
N TYR A 369 -13.20 -22.88 -5.55
CA TYR A 369 -12.19 -23.80 -6.08
C TYR A 369 -11.49 -24.61 -4.99
N ILE A 370 -10.94 -23.96 -3.96
CA ILE A 370 -10.20 -24.68 -2.91
C ILE A 370 -11.11 -25.66 -2.17
N SER A 371 -12.40 -25.37 -1.99
CA SER A 371 -13.33 -26.32 -1.35
C SER A 371 -13.43 -27.63 -2.10
N THR A 372 -13.22 -27.62 -3.43
CA THR A 372 -13.20 -28.84 -4.23
C THR A 372 -12.01 -29.74 -3.93
N LEU A 373 -10.96 -29.27 -3.24
CA LEU A 373 -9.79 -30.07 -2.86
C LEU A 373 -10.00 -30.83 -1.53
N ALA A 374 -11.08 -30.55 -0.79
CA ALA A 374 -11.38 -31.21 0.48
C ALA A 374 -12.14 -32.53 0.28
N ASN A 375 -11.78 -33.57 1.02
CA ASN A 375 -12.51 -34.83 1.08
C ASN A 375 -13.73 -34.71 2.01
N ARG A 376 -13.59 -34.06 3.17
CA ARG A 376 -14.61 -34.12 4.22
C ARG A 376 -15.19 -32.75 4.56
N ARG A 377 -14.34 -31.74 4.77
CA ARG A 377 -14.79 -30.47 5.34
C ARG A 377 -13.95 -29.25 4.98
N ILE A 378 -14.58 -28.08 5.13
CA ILE A 378 -13.99 -26.77 4.99
C ILE A 378 -14.41 -25.85 6.14
N ALA A 379 -13.44 -25.12 6.69
CA ALA A 379 -13.65 -24.10 7.71
C ALA A 379 -13.22 -22.73 7.18
N ILE A 380 -14.14 -21.76 7.24
CA ILE A 380 -13.96 -20.40 6.76
C ILE A 380 -13.79 -19.46 7.96
N PHE A 381 -12.58 -18.96 8.18
CA PHE A 381 -12.26 -17.97 9.20
C PHE A 381 -12.18 -16.58 8.57
N GLY A 382 -12.82 -15.59 9.19
CA GLY A 382 -12.78 -14.23 8.67
C GLY A 382 -13.64 -13.27 9.46
N ASP A 383 -13.70 -12.03 8.96
CA ASP A 383 -14.56 -10.98 9.50
C ASP A 383 -15.14 -10.13 8.38
N PHE A 384 -16.38 -10.41 7.99
CA PHE A 384 -17.11 -9.69 6.95
C PHE A 384 -17.49 -8.24 7.34
N ARG A 385 -17.16 -7.79 8.57
CA ARG A 385 -17.21 -6.37 8.97
C ARG A 385 -15.87 -5.64 8.79
N GLN A 386 -14.78 -6.35 8.51
CA GLN A 386 -13.48 -5.78 8.12
C GLN A 386 -13.35 -5.73 6.60
N LEU A 387 -12.15 -5.65 6.03
CA LEU A 387 -11.95 -5.45 4.60
C LEU A 387 -12.48 -6.63 3.76
N GLY A 388 -13.05 -6.26 2.61
CA GLY A 388 -13.54 -7.17 1.59
C GLY A 388 -12.53 -7.37 0.47
N PRO A 389 -12.85 -8.18 -0.54
CA PRO A 389 -12.00 -8.34 -1.71
C PRO A 389 -11.98 -7.06 -2.56
N ILE A 390 -10.91 -6.83 -3.31
CA ILE A 390 -10.71 -5.61 -4.12
C ILE A 390 -10.52 -6.01 -5.57
N SER A 391 -11.42 -5.57 -6.45
CA SER A 391 -11.36 -5.78 -7.91
C SER A 391 -11.27 -4.45 -8.63
N GLN A 392 -10.56 -4.40 -9.76
CA GLN A 392 -10.48 -3.24 -10.65
C GLN A 392 -11.61 -3.19 -11.68
N ALA A 393 -12.19 -4.34 -12.01
CA ALA A 393 -13.34 -4.42 -12.89
C ALA A 393 -14.59 -3.85 -12.19
N GLU A 394 -15.28 -2.96 -12.90
CA GLU A 394 -16.52 -2.32 -12.44
C GLU A 394 -17.77 -2.96 -13.07
N THR A 395 -17.65 -4.07 -13.80
CA THR A 395 -18.80 -4.78 -14.41
C THR A 395 -19.68 -5.40 -13.32
N GLU A 396 -20.97 -5.55 -13.59
CA GLU A 396 -21.93 -6.16 -12.64
C GLU A 396 -21.50 -7.56 -12.19
N VAL A 397 -20.96 -8.36 -13.12
CA VAL A 397 -20.50 -9.73 -12.82
C VAL A 397 -19.23 -9.73 -11.97
N ALA A 398 -18.31 -8.78 -12.19
CA ALA A 398 -17.14 -8.61 -11.32
C ALA A 398 -17.54 -8.09 -9.92
N GLN A 399 -18.48 -7.16 -9.83
CA GLN A 399 -19.01 -6.69 -8.54
C GLN A 399 -19.65 -7.85 -7.76
N GLU A 400 -20.42 -8.69 -8.44
CA GLU A 400 -21.09 -9.84 -7.84
C GLU A 400 -20.10 -10.88 -7.29
N TRP A 401 -19.06 -11.25 -8.05
CA TRP A 401 -18.21 -12.39 -7.69
C TRP A 401 -16.84 -12.03 -7.11
N LEU A 402 -16.36 -10.80 -7.34
CA LEU A 402 -15.02 -10.35 -6.95
C LEU A 402 -15.03 -9.15 -5.99
N GLN A 403 -16.19 -8.55 -5.68
CA GLN A 403 -16.30 -7.48 -4.67
C GLN A 403 -17.21 -7.87 -3.49
N ARG A 404 -17.86 -9.03 -3.56
CA ARG A 404 -18.55 -9.69 -2.44
C ARG A 404 -17.65 -10.75 -1.81
N ASP A 405 -17.92 -11.06 -0.54
CA ASP A 405 -17.18 -12.07 0.21
C ASP A 405 -18.00 -13.36 0.40
N ILE A 406 -17.31 -14.44 0.77
CA ILE A 406 -17.92 -15.77 0.92
C ILE A 406 -18.97 -15.84 2.05
N PHE A 407 -18.92 -14.94 3.04
CA PHE A 407 -19.95 -14.89 4.10
C PHE A 407 -21.25 -14.30 3.57
N ASP A 408 -21.14 -13.29 2.70
CA ASP A 408 -22.28 -12.73 2.01
C ASP A 408 -22.92 -13.74 1.05
N GLU A 409 -22.10 -14.42 0.24
CA GLU A 409 -22.59 -15.46 -0.69
C GLU A 409 -23.27 -16.63 0.03
N ALA A 410 -22.71 -17.09 1.15
CA ALA A 410 -23.33 -18.14 1.95
C ALA A 410 -24.63 -17.69 2.66
N GLY A 411 -25.05 -16.43 2.50
CA GLY A 411 -26.24 -15.85 3.14
C GLY A 411 -26.07 -15.51 4.62
N ILE A 412 -24.86 -15.62 5.17
CA ILE A 412 -24.58 -15.40 6.60
C ILE A 412 -24.70 -13.92 6.95
N THR A 413 -24.09 -13.05 6.14
CA THR A 413 -24.10 -11.59 6.37
C THR A 413 -25.54 -11.06 6.46
N GLN A 414 -26.42 -11.50 5.57
CA GLN A 414 -27.83 -11.09 5.56
C GLN A 414 -28.60 -11.59 6.79
N LYS A 415 -28.40 -12.86 7.19
CA LYS A 415 -29.02 -13.43 8.40
C LYS A 415 -28.57 -12.69 9.65
N VAL A 416 -27.27 -12.46 9.80
CA VAL A 416 -26.71 -11.71 10.95
C VAL A 416 -27.27 -10.29 11.01
N ASN A 417 -27.37 -9.60 9.88
CA ASN A 417 -27.98 -8.26 9.83
C ASN A 417 -29.46 -8.26 10.26
N LYS A 418 -30.19 -9.35 10.02
CA LYS A 418 -31.58 -9.55 10.47
C LYS A 418 -31.69 -10.06 11.91
N GLY A 419 -30.57 -10.25 12.62
CA GLY A 419 -30.55 -10.82 13.97
C GLY A 419 -30.82 -12.33 14.02
N GLN A 420 -30.71 -13.03 12.89
CA GLN A 420 -30.95 -14.47 12.77
C GLN A 420 -29.65 -15.27 12.97
N ILE A 421 -29.78 -16.49 13.49
CA ILE A 421 -28.65 -17.41 13.72
C ILE A 421 -28.48 -18.32 12.49
N ASP A 422 -27.26 -18.40 11.96
CA ASP A 422 -26.89 -19.44 10.99
C ASP A 422 -26.22 -20.62 11.70
N LEU A 423 -26.79 -21.82 11.56
CA LEU A 423 -26.29 -23.02 12.21
C LEU A 423 -24.92 -23.47 11.74
N ARG A 424 -24.33 -22.90 10.69
CA ARG A 424 -22.95 -23.19 10.26
C ARG A 424 -21.94 -22.22 10.89
N MET A 425 -22.41 -21.13 11.49
CA MET A 425 -21.56 -20.05 11.99
C MET A 425 -21.32 -20.15 13.51
N VAL A 426 -20.10 -19.79 13.94
CA VAL A 426 -19.76 -19.47 15.33
C VAL A 426 -19.16 -18.07 15.38
N LEU A 427 -19.65 -17.22 16.30
CA LEU A 427 -19.08 -15.92 16.61
C LEU A 427 -18.12 -16.05 17.80
N LEU A 428 -16.87 -15.63 17.62
CA LEU A 428 -15.93 -15.46 18.73
C LEU A 428 -16.23 -14.13 19.43
N LYS A 429 -16.76 -14.18 20.66
CA LYS A 429 -17.26 -12.96 21.33
C LYS A 429 -16.22 -12.22 22.19
N THR A 430 -15.29 -12.94 22.81
CA THR A 430 -14.34 -12.35 23.77
C THR A 430 -13.12 -11.76 23.08
N GLN A 431 -12.90 -10.45 23.18
CA GLN A 431 -11.73 -9.75 22.64
C GLN A 431 -10.65 -9.53 23.71
N TYR A 432 -9.37 -9.68 23.34
CA TYR A 432 -8.21 -9.61 24.23
C TYR A 432 -7.14 -8.59 23.80
N ARG A 433 -7.50 -7.67 22.90
CA ARG A 433 -6.57 -6.71 22.28
C ARG A 433 -6.73 -5.30 22.84
N MET A 434 -7.94 -4.77 22.70
CA MET A 434 -8.24 -3.34 22.88
C MET A 434 -8.57 -3.07 24.35
N ASN A 435 -8.12 -1.93 24.86
CA ASN A 435 -8.64 -1.38 26.10
C ASN A 435 -10.17 -1.22 26.01
N PRO A 436 -10.95 -1.46 27.08
CA PRO A 436 -12.41 -1.36 27.05
C PRO A 436 -12.95 -0.01 26.53
N ALA A 437 -12.25 1.10 26.79
CA ALA A 437 -12.62 2.41 26.27
C ALA A 437 -12.58 2.46 24.73
N ILE A 438 -11.66 1.70 24.11
CA ILE A 438 -11.52 1.61 22.66
C ILE A 438 -12.49 0.56 22.09
N SER A 439 -12.54 -0.64 22.66
CA SER A 439 -13.32 -1.79 22.13
C SER A 439 -14.82 -1.49 22.07
N LYS A 440 -15.33 -0.66 22.98
CA LYS A 440 -16.73 -0.23 23.05
C LYS A 440 -17.23 0.42 21.75
N ILE A 441 -16.38 1.21 21.09
CA ILE A 441 -16.76 1.96 19.86
C ILE A 441 -17.07 1.01 18.69
N PRO A 442 -16.14 0.14 18.22
CA PRO A 442 -16.45 -0.79 17.14
C PRO A 442 -17.50 -1.82 17.56
N ASN A 443 -17.54 -2.25 18.83
CA ASN A 443 -18.55 -3.20 19.31
C ASN A 443 -19.97 -2.66 19.11
N GLN A 444 -20.23 -1.42 19.51
CA GLN A 444 -21.54 -0.79 19.35
C GLN A 444 -21.89 -0.48 17.89
N LEU A 445 -20.91 -0.06 17.08
CA LEU A 445 -21.18 0.41 15.72
C LEU A 445 -21.20 -0.71 14.67
N PHE A 446 -20.39 -1.75 14.82
CA PHE A 446 -20.15 -2.75 13.77
C PHE A 446 -20.56 -4.17 14.17
N TYR A 447 -20.63 -4.45 15.48
CA TYR A 447 -20.90 -5.79 16.02
C TYR A 447 -22.15 -5.84 16.92
N ASN A 448 -23.00 -4.81 16.89
CA ASN A 448 -24.28 -4.76 17.61
C ASN A 448 -24.17 -5.05 19.12
N GLY A 449 -23.05 -4.71 19.75
CA GLY A 449 -22.83 -4.95 21.19
C GLY A 449 -22.58 -6.41 21.56
N GLN A 450 -22.33 -7.31 20.59
CA GLN A 450 -22.17 -8.74 20.83
C GLN A 450 -20.80 -9.14 21.38
N LEU A 451 -19.81 -8.24 21.37
CA LEU A 451 -18.46 -8.51 21.86
C LEU A 451 -18.35 -8.22 23.35
N GLN A 452 -17.45 -8.93 24.01
CA GLN A 452 -17.11 -8.76 25.42
C GLN A 452 -15.60 -8.65 25.60
N ASP A 453 -15.17 -7.91 26.62
CA ASP A 453 -13.76 -7.73 26.94
C ASP A 453 -13.26 -8.91 27.77
N GLY A 454 -12.13 -9.49 27.38
CA GLY A 454 -11.51 -10.61 28.07
C GLY A 454 -10.85 -10.19 29.38
N SER A 455 -10.84 -11.10 30.35
CA SER A 455 -10.14 -10.91 31.63
C SER A 455 -8.69 -10.49 31.43
N GLY A 456 -8.24 -9.44 32.11
CA GLY A 456 -6.85 -8.98 32.05
C GLY A 456 -6.54 -7.96 30.94
N VAL A 457 -7.46 -7.71 30.00
CA VAL A 457 -7.16 -6.81 28.85
C VAL A 457 -6.98 -5.35 29.29
N GLU A 458 -7.76 -4.90 30.26
CA GLU A 458 -7.65 -3.55 30.81
C GLU A 458 -6.31 -3.37 31.53
N GLN A 459 -5.94 -4.31 32.40
CA GLN A 459 -4.67 -4.30 33.13
C GLN A 459 -3.47 -4.35 32.16
N LYS A 460 -3.55 -5.18 31.12
CA LYS A 460 -2.51 -5.31 30.08
C LYS A 460 -2.33 -4.02 29.28
N THR A 461 -3.40 -3.28 29.04
CA THR A 461 -3.38 -2.06 28.21
C THR A 461 -3.13 -0.78 29.02
N MET A 462 -3.32 -0.82 30.35
CA MET A 462 -3.15 0.33 31.23
C MET A 462 -1.75 1.00 31.13
N PRO A 463 -0.62 0.27 31.07
CA PRO A 463 0.69 0.91 30.90
C PRO A 463 0.79 1.74 29.61
N ILE A 464 0.13 1.29 28.53
CA ILE A 464 0.05 2.03 27.27
C ILE A 464 -0.87 3.24 27.45
N VAL A 465 -2.01 3.12 28.14
CA VAL A 465 -2.91 4.25 28.42
C VAL A 465 -2.21 5.35 29.23
N GLN A 466 -1.32 4.98 30.15
CA GLN A 466 -0.53 5.91 30.96
C GLN A 466 0.68 6.49 30.22
N SER A 467 1.03 6.00 29.03
CA SER A 467 2.13 6.56 28.25
C SER A 467 1.78 7.90 27.60
N GLN A 468 2.81 8.61 27.13
CA GLN A 468 2.59 9.70 26.18
C GLN A 468 2.08 9.15 24.83
N PRO A 469 1.37 9.97 24.04
CA PRO A 469 0.83 11.28 24.40
C PRO A 469 -0.42 11.18 25.29
N HIS A 470 -0.65 12.19 26.12
CA HIS A 470 -1.82 12.32 27.02
C HIS A 470 -2.02 11.14 27.99
N PRO A 471 -1.18 11.00 29.02
CA PRO A 471 -1.31 9.98 30.05
C PRO A 471 -2.73 9.89 30.62
N GLY A 472 -3.23 8.67 30.82
CA GLY A 472 -4.58 8.41 31.34
C GLY A 472 -5.70 8.42 30.29
N SER A 473 -5.42 8.84 29.05
CA SER A 473 -6.40 8.85 27.95
C SER A 473 -6.17 7.71 26.95
N ALA A 474 -7.16 6.83 26.80
CA ALA A 474 -7.15 5.75 25.80
C ALA A 474 -7.72 6.20 24.43
N LEU A 475 -8.66 7.14 24.44
CA LEU A 475 -9.24 7.77 23.25
C LEU A 475 -8.89 9.26 23.23
N ILE A 476 -8.23 9.70 22.17
CA ILE A 476 -7.82 11.09 21.98
C ILE A 476 -8.29 11.54 20.60
N LEU A 477 -8.78 12.77 20.48
CA LEU A 477 -9.17 13.36 19.20
C LEU A 477 -8.53 14.72 19.04
N TYR A 478 -7.82 14.92 17.94
CA TYR A 478 -7.37 16.24 17.51
C TYR A 478 -8.32 16.77 16.44
N ASP A 479 -8.98 17.90 16.74
CA ASP A 479 -9.91 18.53 15.83
C ASP A 479 -9.18 19.47 14.86
N LEU A 480 -9.17 19.10 13.58
CA LEU A 480 -8.55 19.81 12.47
C LEU A 480 -9.47 20.87 11.84
N SER A 481 -10.64 21.16 12.43
CA SER A 481 -11.58 22.17 11.93
C SER A 481 -10.99 23.60 11.94
N GLN A 482 -9.95 23.82 12.76
CA GLN A 482 -9.31 25.12 12.95
C GLN A 482 -8.10 25.34 12.02
N LEU A 483 -7.60 26.58 11.96
CA LEU A 483 -6.31 26.98 11.34
C LEU A 483 -6.05 26.50 9.90
N SER A 484 -7.11 26.22 9.13
CA SER A 484 -6.99 25.89 7.71
C SER A 484 -6.07 24.69 7.44
N ALA A 485 -6.16 23.61 8.24
CA ALA A 485 -5.50 22.33 7.94
C ALA A 485 -6.11 21.72 6.66
N PHE A 486 -5.65 22.18 5.50
CA PHE A 486 -6.29 21.90 4.22
C PHE A 486 -5.93 20.52 3.66
N CYS A 487 -6.93 19.91 3.01
CA CYS A 487 -6.85 18.69 2.24
C CYS A 487 -6.61 19.00 0.76
N PHE A 488 -5.39 18.75 0.30
CA PHE A 488 -4.97 18.90 -1.08
C PHE A 488 -5.14 17.59 -1.87
N LYS A 489 -4.98 17.66 -3.20
CA LYS A 489 -4.98 16.50 -4.10
C LYS A 489 -3.75 16.50 -4.99
N GLU A 490 -3.11 15.34 -5.11
CA GLU A 490 -2.07 15.11 -6.11
C GLU A 490 -2.65 15.14 -7.54
N GLN A 491 -1.89 15.64 -8.52
CA GLN A 491 -2.37 15.74 -9.91
C GLN A 491 -2.64 14.40 -10.56
N GLN A 492 -1.66 13.49 -10.45
CA GLN A 492 -1.62 12.27 -11.23
C GLN A 492 -2.57 11.22 -10.65
N SER A 493 -2.53 11.02 -9.32
CA SER A 493 -3.32 9.99 -8.64
C SER A 493 -4.67 10.48 -8.13
N HIS A 494 -4.88 11.80 -8.04
CA HIS A 494 -5.98 12.42 -7.29
C HIS A 494 -6.08 12.00 -5.82
N SER A 495 -5.03 11.37 -5.27
CA SER A 495 -4.94 10.99 -3.87
C SER A 495 -4.86 12.26 -3.00
N ARG A 496 -5.47 12.19 -1.82
CA ARG A 496 -5.57 13.34 -0.90
C ARG A 496 -4.40 13.35 0.08
N PHE A 497 -3.97 14.55 0.47
CA PHE A 497 -2.96 14.74 1.51
C PHE A 497 -3.23 16.03 2.30
N ASN A 498 -2.73 16.10 3.52
CA ASN A 498 -2.84 17.24 4.42
C ASN A 498 -1.53 17.37 5.21
N ILE A 499 -0.81 18.46 4.97
CA ILE A 499 0.54 18.67 5.50
C ILE A 499 0.51 18.83 7.02
N ILE A 500 -0.50 19.53 7.53
CA ILE A 500 -0.61 19.84 8.94
C ILE A 500 -0.96 18.60 9.76
N SER A 501 -1.91 17.79 9.28
CA SER A 501 -2.21 16.52 9.95
C SER A 501 -1.05 15.53 9.86
N ALA A 502 -0.26 15.55 8.78
CA ALA A 502 0.95 14.72 8.65
C ALA A 502 2.00 15.10 9.71
N LEU A 503 2.29 16.40 9.88
CA LEU A 503 3.23 16.89 10.90
C LEU A 503 2.76 16.54 12.32
N VAL A 504 1.47 16.74 12.61
CA VAL A 504 0.88 16.39 13.90
C VAL A 504 0.98 14.88 14.14
N ALA A 505 0.65 14.04 13.15
CA ALA A 505 0.77 12.59 13.27
C ALA A 505 2.20 12.14 13.60
N VAL A 506 3.19 12.72 12.91
CA VAL A 506 4.60 12.41 13.12
C VAL A 506 5.10 12.89 14.49
N ASN A 507 4.69 14.08 14.92
CA ASN A 507 5.02 14.57 16.26
C ASN A 507 4.45 13.68 17.37
N LEU A 508 3.21 13.21 17.23
CA LEU A 508 2.60 12.30 18.19
C LEU A 508 3.31 10.95 18.23
N ALA A 509 3.74 10.44 17.07
CA ALA A 509 4.55 9.23 17.00
C ALA A 509 5.91 9.45 17.66
N TYR A 510 6.58 10.57 17.40
CA TYR A 510 7.84 10.94 18.02
C TYR A 510 7.74 11.01 19.55
N GLN A 511 6.73 11.70 20.10
CA GLN A 511 6.49 11.75 21.55
C GLN A 511 6.28 10.36 22.17
N SER A 512 5.61 9.47 21.43
CA SER A 512 5.36 8.10 21.87
C SER A 512 6.64 7.27 21.96
N THR A 513 7.54 7.41 20.98
CA THR A 513 8.80 6.64 20.92
C THR A 513 9.85 7.13 21.91
N GLN A 514 9.82 8.41 22.31
CA GLN A 514 10.78 8.95 23.30
C GLN A 514 10.56 8.44 24.72
N THR A 515 9.31 8.11 25.08
CA THR A 515 8.94 7.83 26.48
C THR A 515 8.77 6.36 26.80
N ASN A 516 8.48 5.54 25.80
CA ASN A 516 8.34 4.09 25.93
C ASN A 516 8.78 3.41 24.63
N ASN A 517 9.26 2.17 24.73
CA ASN A 517 9.42 1.25 23.58
C ASN A 517 8.06 0.78 23.01
N SER A 518 7.04 1.65 23.02
CA SER A 518 5.71 1.37 22.50
C SER A 518 5.72 1.39 20.98
N SER A 519 5.03 0.44 20.39
CA SER A 519 4.89 0.35 18.95
C SER A 519 3.73 1.26 18.47
N VAL A 520 3.98 2.05 17.42
CA VAL A 520 3.07 3.09 16.91
C VAL A 520 2.70 2.79 15.47
N GLY A 521 1.41 2.82 15.16
CA GLY A 521 0.91 2.75 13.79
C GLY A 521 0.22 4.04 13.36
N ILE A 522 0.63 4.60 12.24
CA ILE A 522 -0.03 5.74 11.60
C ILE A 522 -0.82 5.24 10.39
N ILE A 523 -2.14 5.41 10.43
CA ILE A 523 -3.07 4.93 9.42
C ILE A 523 -3.67 6.13 8.69
N ALA A 524 -3.56 6.15 7.36
CA ALA A 524 -4.22 7.16 6.52
C ALA A 524 -4.97 6.49 5.35
N PRO A 525 -6.20 6.90 5.00
CA PRO A 525 -6.94 6.31 3.88
C PRO A 525 -6.29 6.54 2.51
N TYR A 526 -5.46 7.59 2.39
CA TYR A 526 -4.92 8.07 1.13
C TYR A 526 -3.42 7.81 0.99
N ASN A 527 -3.03 7.24 -0.14
CA ASN A 527 -1.64 6.93 -0.47
C ASN A 527 -0.72 8.15 -0.45
N ALA A 528 -1.15 9.30 -0.95
CA ALA A 528 -0.33 10.52 -0.92
C ALA A 528 -0.01 10.94 0.52
N GLN A 529 -0.97 10.82 1.45
CA GLN A 529 -0.74 11.09 2.86
C GLN A 529 0.24 10.09 3.48
N ALA A 530 0.02 8.79 3.26
CA ALA A 530 0.93 7.75 3.78
C ALA A 530 2.37 7.97 3.28
N ARG A 531 2.55 8.35 2.00
CA ARG A 531 3.86 8.67 1.42
C ARG A 531 4.49 9.90 2.05
N LEU A 532 3.72 10.96 2.30
CA LEU A 532 4.20 12.17 2.95
C LEU A 532 4.68 11.87 4.38
N ILE A 533 3.89 11.13 5.16
CA ILE A 533 4.23 10.74 6.52
C ILE A 533 5.46 9.82 6.53
N GLN A 534 5.54 8.84 5.62
CA GLN A 534 6.72 7.97 5.50
C GLN A 534 7.99 8.79 5.22
N ARG A 535 7.89 9.84 4.37
CA ARG A 535 9.03 10.68 4.05
C ARG A 535 9.49 11.54 5.22
N LEU A 536 8.54 12.08 5.98
CA LEU A 536 8.81 12.77 7.24
C LEU A 536 9.53 11.84 8.22
N LEU A 537 9.05 10.61 8.42
CA LEU A 537 9.68 9.64 9.31
C LEU A 537 11.12 9.28 8.87
N GLN A 538 11.37 9.19 7.55
CA GLN A 538 12.70 8.91 7.00
C GLN A 538 13.69 10.06 7.24
N ASP A 539 13.28 11.31 7.02
CA ASP A 539 14.16 12.46 7.29
C ASP A 539 14.48 12.62 8.79
N LEU A 540 13.59 12.12 9.66
CA LEU A 540 13.74 12.16 11.11
C LEU A 540 14.44 10.93 11.71
N ASP A 541 14.85 9.97 10.88
CA ASP A 541 15.42 8.69 11.31
C ASP A 541 14.53 7.93 12.32
N LEU A 542 13.20 7.97 12.10
CA LEU A 542 12.18 7.27 12.90
C LEU A 542 11.67 6.01 12.21
N THR A 543 12.40 5.51 11.21
CA THR A 543 12.02 4.34 10.41
C THR A 543 12.36 2.98 11.03
N ASP A 544 12.88 2.99 12.24
CA ASP A 544 13.13 1.81 13.07
C ASP A 544 11.81 1.08 13.37
N LYS A 545 11.88 -0.15 13.89
CA LYS A 545 10.72 -1.04 14.11
C LYS A 545 9.58 -0.46 14.97
N SER A 546 9.76 0.70 15.62
CA SER A 546 8.79 1.30 16.54
C SER A 546 7.66 2.06 15.85
N VAL A 547 7.85 2.62 14.64
CA VAL A 547 6.80 3.39 13.93
C VAL A 547 6.52 2.79 12.55
N ARG A 548 5.26 2.45 12.29
CA ARG A 548 4.78 1.97 10.98
C ARG A 548 3.76 2.93 10.41
N VAL A 549 3.83 3.25 9.12
CA VAL A 549 2.80 4.01 8.40
C VAL A 549 2.32 3.26 7.17
N ALA A 550 1.00 3.27 6.93
CA ALA A 550 0.39 2.59 5.80
C ALA A 550 -1.10 2.98 5.65
N THR A 551 -1.70 2.55 4.55
CA THR A 551 -3.16 2.59 4.41
C THR A 551 -3.83 1.49 5.22
N VAL A 552 -5.15 1.62 5.44
CA VAL A 552 -5.94 0.63 6.20
C VAL A 552 -5.80 -0.80 5.64
N HIS A 553 -5.78 -0.95 4.31
CA HIS A 553 -5.60 -2.25 3.65
C HIS A 553 -4.28 -2.94 4.04
N ARG A 554 -3.21 -2.16 4.18
CA ARG A 554 -1.87 -2.66 4.50
C ARG A 554 -1.62 -2.84 6.00
N PHE A 555 -2.49 -2.27 6.83
CA PHE A 555 -2.47 -2.44 8.28
C PHE A 555 -3.27 -3.66 8.75
N GLN A 556 -3.95 -4.37 7.86
CA GLN A 556 -4.70 -5.56 8.23
C GLN A 556 -3.78 -6.65 8.79
N GLY A 557 -4.25 -7.34 9.83
CA GLY A 557 -3.48 -8.36 10.53
C GLY A 557 -2.42 -7.82 11.50
N ALA A 558 -1.89 -6.61 11.28
CA ALA A 558 -1.01 -5.94 12.24
C ALA A 558 -1.79 -5.37 13.43
N GLU A 559 -1.13 -5.17 14.56
CA GLU A 559 -1.63 -4.46 15.74
C GLU A 559 -0.50 -3.62 16.33
N GLN A 560 -0.86 -2.53 16.99
CA GLN A 560 0.10 -1.60 17.59
C GLN A 560 -0.37 -1.18 18.98
N ASN A 561 0.58 -0.87 19.86
CA ASN A 561 0.23 -0.32 21.18
C ASN A 561 -0.61 0.96 21.01
N ILE A 562 -0.17 1.83 20.10
CA ILE A 562 -0.79 3.12 19.80
C ILE A 562 -1.14 3.19 18.30
N ILE A 563 -2.36 3.64 17.98
CA ILE A 563 -2.76 3.95 16.61
C ILE A 563 -3.11 5.43 16.48
N ILE A 564 -2.52 6.07 15.48
CA ILE A 564 -2.88 7.41 15.01
C ILE A 564 -3.62 7.23 13.69
N PHE A 565 -4.89 7.63 13.63
CA PHE A 565 -5.70 7.56 12.43
C PHE A 565 -5.96 8.96 11.87
N ASP A 566 -5.33 9.27 10.75
CA ASP A 566 -5.49 10.53 10.05
C ASP A 566 -6.50 10.40 8.92
N THR A 567 -7.64 11.08 9.04
CA THR A 567 -8.65 11.06 7.98
C THR A 567 -8.24 11.82 6.73
N VAL A 568 -7.35 12.80 6.83
CA VAL A 568 -6.93 13.73 5.77
C VAL A 568 -8.03 14.66 5.26
N GLU A 569 -9.28 14.24 5.34
CA GLU A 569 -10.48 14.94 4.88
C GLU A 569 -10.58 16.36 5.45
N GLY A 570 -10.92 17.30 4.58
CA GLY A 570 -11.04 18.71 4.93
C GLY A 570 -11.26 19.60 3.71
N SER A 571 -11.46 20.88 3.97
CA SER A 571 -11.45 21.93 2.95
C SER A 571 -10.12 21.97 2.19
N PRO A 572 -10.06 22.44 0.93
CA PRO A 572 -11.13 23.00 0.11
C PRO A 572 -11.96 21.94 -0.66
N GLN A 573 -11.87 20.65 -0.32
CA GLN A 573 -12.59 19.64 -1.08
C GLN A 573 -14.10 19.80 -0.92
N ALA A 574 -14.85 20.07 -1.99
CA ALA A 574 -16.30 20.32 -1.88
C ALA A 574 -17.11 19.09 -1.37
N LYS A 575 -16.59 17.88 -1.57
CA LYS A 575 -17.23 16.63 -1.14
C LYS A 575 -16.22 15.72 -0.45
N ALA A 576 -16.70 15.00 0.55
CA ALA A 576 -15.93 13.95 1.20
C ALA A 576 -15.49 12.87 0.19
N GLY A 577 -14.36 12.22 0.48
CA GLY A 577 -13.81 11.19 -0.40
C GLY A 577 -14.61 9.88 -0.35
N LYS A 578 -14.58 9.12 -1.45
CA LYS A 578 -15.32 7.86 -1.57
C LYS A 578 -15.04 6.85 -0.45
N LEU A 579 -13.83 6.89 0.12
CA LEU A 579 -13.39 5.99 1.19
C LEU A 579 -14.10 6.21 2.53
N VAL A 580 -14.64 7.41 2.77
CA VAL A 580 -15.38 7.77 3.99
C VAL A 580 -16.89 7.92 3.74
N THR A 581 -17.34 7.71 2.50
CA THR A 581 -18.76 7.77 2.13
C THR A 581 -19.38 6.38 2.11
N GLY A 582 -20.47 6.18 2.85
CA GLY A 582 -21.28 4.97 2.76
C GLY A 582 -22.05 4.63 4.03
N GLY A 583 -22.91 3.61 3.94
CA GLY A 583 -23.69 3.08 5.06
C GLY A 583 -23.10 1.79 5.65
N THR A 584 -23.95 1.01 6.32
CA THR A 584 -23.64 -0.33 6.80
C THR A 584 -23.18 -1.21 5.63
N GLN A 585 -22.05 -1.92 5.76
CA GLN A 585 -21.39 -2.72 4.71
C GLN A 585 -20.55 -1.96 3.67
N SER A 586 -20.45 -0.63 3.76
CA SER A 586 -19.61 0.15 2.84
C SER A 586 -18.11 0.06 3.15
N THR A 587 -17.28 0.46 2.18
CA THR A 587 -15.83 0.69 2.37
C THR A 587 -15.54 1.60 3.57
N ALA A 588 -16.39 2.59 3.82
CA ALA A 588 -16.24 3.51 4.94
C ALA A 588 -16.41 2.83 6.32
N MET A 589 -17.35 1.88 6.43
CA MET A 589 -17.50 1.05 7.63
C MET A 589 -16.23 0.22 7.85
N ARG A 590 -15.79 -0.50 6.81
CA ARG A 590 -14.63 -1.40 6.87
C ARG A 590 -13.35 -0.63 7.20
N LEU A 591 -13.19 0.58 6.64
CA LEU A 591 -12.11 1.52 6.91
C LEU A 591 -12.05 1.89 8.40
N ALA A 592 -13.16 2.42 8.94
CA ALA A 592 -13.25 2.83 10.33
C ALA A 592 -13.01 1.67 11.30
N ASN A 593 -13.65 0.52 11.03
CA ASN A 593 -13.54 -0.67 11.87
C ASN A 593 -12.10 -1.17 11.95
N VAL A 594 -11.43 -1.35 10.79
CA VAL A 594 -10.03 -1.80 10.80
C VAL A 594 -9.14 -0.78 11.49
N ALA A 595 -9.27 0.51 11.18
CA ALA A 595 -8.42 1.56 11.75
C ALA A 595 -8.47 1.57 13.29
N ILE A 596 -9.66 1.62 13.90
CA ILE A 596 -9.78 1.65 15.36
C ILE A 596 -9.33 0.34 15.99
N SER A 597 -9.64 -0.80 15.36
CA SER A 597 -9.37 -2.11 15.94
C SER A 597 -7.91 -2.57 15.85
N ARG A 598 -7.03 -1.72 15.31
CA ARG A 598 -5.58 -1.94 15.32
C ARG A 598 -4.92 -1.51 16.63
N ALA A 599 -5.59 -0.66 17.40
CA ALA A 599 -5.07 -0.16 18.67
C ALA A 599 -5.17 -1.21 19.77
N GLN A 600 -4.18 -1.23 20.67
CA GLN A 600 -4.28 -1.95 21.94
C GLN A 600 -4.67 -0.99 23.06
N GLY A 601 -3.81 -0.02 23.38
CA GLY A 601 -4.01 0.87 24.52
C GLY A 601 -4.46 2.28 24.19
N LYS A 602 -4.01 2.84 23.06
CA LYS A 602 -4.39 4.20 22.64
C LYS A 602 -4.83 4.27 21.19
N PHE A 603 -5.92 5.00 20.96
CA PHE A 603 -6.36 5.42 19.63
C PHE A 603 -6.44 6.95 19.58
N ILE A 604 -5.78 7.54 18.59
CA ILE A 604 -5.70 8.98 18.37
C ILE A 604 -6.29 9.31 17.00
N GLY A 605 -7.43 9.99 16.96
CA GLY A 605 -8.05 10.43 15.70
C GLY A 605 -7.63 11.85 15.31
N LEU A 606 -7.20 12.06 14.06
CA LEU A 606 -6.99 13.40 13.48
C LEU A 606 -8.12 13.67 12.47
N PHE A 607 -9.14 14.41 12.90
CA PHE A 607 -10.38 14.60 12.15
C PHE A 607 -10.71 16.07 11.98
N ASN A 608 -11.06 16.50 10.77
CA ASN A 608 -11.76 17.77 10.59
C ASN A 608 -13.25 17.56 10.90
N TYR A 609 -13.63 17.73 12.17
CA TYR A 609 -14.96 17.38 12.65
C TYR A 609 -16.06 18.18 11.91
N GLN A 610 -15.88 19.49 11.77
CA GLN A 610 -16.83 20.37 11.09
C GLN A 610 -17.04 19.97 9.61
N TYR A 611 -15.95 19.71 8.89
CA TYR A 611 -16.02 19.26 7.50
C TYR A 611 -16.81 17.96 7.35
N ILE A 612 -16.57 16.99 8.24
CA ILE A 612 -17.27 15.71 8.26
C ILE A 612 -18.76 15.91 8.53
N GLN A 613 -19.14 16.77 9.49
CA GLN A 613 -20.55 17.08 9.77
C GLN A 613 -21.25 17.75 8.57
N GLN A 614 -20.55 18.62 7.86
CA GLN A 614 -21.10 19.38 6.72
C GLN A 614 -21.23 18.53 5.45
N THR A 615 -20.31 17.59 5.22
CA THR A 615 -20.23 16.85 3.94
C THR A 615 -20.79 15.44 3.98
N LEU A 616 -20.90 14.83 5.17
CA LEU A 616 -21.49 13.49 5.35
C LEU A 616 -22.83 13.59 6.07
N GLY A 617 -23.88 12.96 5.54
CA GLY A 617 -25.20 12.91 6.19
C GLY A 617 -25.21 12.09 7.49
N SER A 618 -26.20 12.30 8.36
CA SER A 618 -26.32 11.63 9.67
C SER A 618 -26.43 10.10 9.60
N PHE A 619 -26.91 9.54 8.48
CA PHE A 619 -26.97 8.10 8.23
C PHE A 619 -25.62 7.49 7.82
N ASN A 620 -24.63 8.31 7.44
CA ASN A 620 -23.31 7.83 7.05
C ASN A 620 -22.60 7.19 8.27
N ILE A 621 -22.09 5.97 8.08
CA ILE A 621 -21.51 5.20 9.17
C ILE A 621 -20.18 5.80 9.69
N PHE A 622 -19.41 6.44 8.82
CA PHE A 622 -18.16 7.09 9.17
C PHE A 622 -18.39 8.35 10.01
N ARG A 623 -19.42 9.14 9.68
CA ARG A 623 -19.86 10.26 10.53
C ARG A 623 -20.25 9.77 11.92
N LYS A 624 -21.08 8.71 12.02
CA LYS A 624 -21.44 8.10 13.31
C LYS A 624 -20.22 7.61 14.09
N PHE A 625 -19.23 7.05 13.42
CA PHE A 625 -17.96 6.65 14.02
C PHE A 625 -17.22 7.84 14.63
N VAL A 626 -17.06 8.92 13.87
CA VAL A 626 -16.42 10.16 14.35
C VAL A 626 -17.21 10.79 15.49
N ASP A 627 -18.54 10.85 15.41
CA ASP A 627 -19.41 11.38 16.48
C ASP A 627 -19.26 10.59 17.78
N ARG A 628 -19.14 9.26 17.71
CA ARG A 628 -18.94 8.42 18.89
C ARG A 628 -17.57 8.61 19.53
N ILE A 629 -16.52 8.80 18.73
CA ILE A 629 -15.21 9.16 19.25
C ILE A 629 -15.26 10.54 19.88
N TYR A 630 -15.81 11.54 19.18
CA TYR A 630 -15.91 12.91 19.68
C TYR A 630 -16.63 12.98 21.03
N ALA A 631 -17.69 12.19 21.23
CA ALA A 631 -18.43 12.16 22.49
C ALA A 631 -17.70 11.50 23.67
N GLN A 632 -16.64 10.72 23.44
CA GLN A 632 -15.97 9.90 24.47
C GLN A 632 -14.46 10.17 24.61
N ALA A 633 -13.85 10.82 23.63
CA ALA A 633 -12.42 11.07 23.59
C ALA A 633 -12.03 12.32 24.39
N ASN A 634 -10.76 12.35 24.82
CA ASN A 634 -10.12 13.58 25.23
C ASN A 634 -9.86 14.45 23.99
N ILE A 635 -10.65 15.53 23.84
CA ILE A 635 -10.58 16.43 22.67
C ILE A 635 -9.45 17.45 22.84
N GLN A 636 -8.64 17.57 21.80
CA GLN A 636 -7.51 18.48 21.72
C GLN A 636 -7.68 19.39 20.51
N SER A 637 -7.47 20.69 20.70
CA SER A 637 -7.50 21.67 19.61
C SER A 637 -6.22 21.61 18.76
N LEU A 638 -6.32 21.94 17.47
CA LEU A 638 -5.16 22.01 16.59
C LEU A 638 -4.11 23.03 17.06
N THR A 639 -4.50 24.16 17.63
CA THR A 639 -3.56 25.15 18.23
C THR A 639 -2.62 24.50 19.25
N TRP A 640 -3.17 23.65 20.12
CA TRP A 640 -2.40 22.88 21.10
C TRP A 640 -1.51 21.81 20.44
N ALA A 641 -1.93 21.24 19.32
CA ALA A 641 -1.16 20.24 18.58
C ALA A 641 0.03 20.82 17.82
N LEU A 642 -0.03 22.12 17.46
CA LEU A 642 1.02 22.79 16.69
C LEU A 642 2.19 23.26 17.58
N GLN A 643 1.92 23.68 18.82
CA GLN A 643 2.96 24.15 19.75
C GLN A 643 4.12 23.15 19.93
N PRO A 644 3.87 21.83 20.12
CA PRO A 644 4.93 20.85 20.29
C PRO A 644 5.65 20.48 18.99
N LEU A 645 5.27 21.01 17.82
CA LEU A 645 5.98 20.70 16.56
C LEU A 645 7.44 21.14 16.59
N SER A 646 7.79 22.16 17.39
CA SER A 646 9.19 22.56 17.61
C SER A 646 10.04 21.47 18.29
N ASN A 647 9.43 20.41 18.82
CA ASN A 647 10.15 19.25 19.34
C ASN A 647 10.60 18.29 18.23
N LEU A 648 10.06 18.41 17.00
CA LEU A 648 10.51 17.63 15.85
C LEU A 648 11.80 18.25 15.27
N PRO A 649 12.90 17.49 15.18
CA PRO A 649 14.10 17.95 14.50
C PRO A 649 13.80 18.45 13.08
N GLY A 650 14.34 19.60 12.69
CA GLY A 650 14.12 20.17 11.35
C GLY A 650 12.72 20.75 11.10
N VAL A 651 11.87 20.86 12.12
CA VAL A 651 10.59 21.58 12.05
C VAL A 651 10.56 22.67 13.11
N THR A 652 10.30 23.91 12.69
CA THR A 652 10.19 25.05 13.60
C THR A 652 8.77 25.61 13.53
N TYR A 653 8.12 25.76 14.68
CA TYR A 653 6.83 26.43 14.79
C TYR A 653 7.00 27.83 15.40
N PHE A 654 6.51 28.84 14.69
CA PHE A 654 6.47 30.22 15.13
C PHE A 654 5.04 30.60 15.49
N SER A 655 4.80 30.88 16.77
CA SER A 655 3.50 31.37 17.26
C SER A 655 3.25 32.83 16.89
N GLN A 656 4.31 33.62 16.65
CA GLN A 656 4.26 35.04 16.30
C GLN A 656 4.85 35.28 14.90
N SER A 657 4.15 36.07 14.07
CA SER A 657 4.55 36.33 12.69
C SER A 657 5.82 37.17 12.56
N GLN A 658 6.20 37.94 13.60
CA GLN A 658 7.39 38.79 13.55
C GLN A 658 8.69 37.97 13.61
N ASP A 659 8.76 36.97 14.47
CA ASP A 659 9.92 36.08 14.59
C ASP A 659 10.13 35.29 13.29
N ALA A 660 9.02 34.75 12.76
CA ALA A 660 9.01 34.09 11.46
C ALA A 660 9.53 35.01 10.34
N LEU A 661 9.11 36.29 10.34
CA LEU A 661 9.54 37.28 9.37
C LEU A 661 11.04 37.60 9.47
N GLN A 662 11.62 37.62 10.67
CA GLN A 662 13.06 37.80 10.83
C GLN A 662 13.83 36.59 10.29
N GLN A 663 13.41 35.38 10.65
CA GLN A 663 14.10 34.16 10.26
C GLN A 663 14.01 33.89 8.75
N ILE A 664 12.84 34.03 8.12
CA ILE A 664 12.70 33.83 6.67
C ILE A 664 13.55 34.83 5.87
N LYS A 665 13.81 36.04 6.37
CA LYS A 665 14.71 36.99 5.70
C LYS A 665 16.13 36.45 5.63
N LEU A 666 16.60 35.78 6.69
CA LEU A 666 17.92 35.15 6.71
C LEU A 666 18.00 33.99 5.70
N ASP A 667 17.00 33.12 5.70
CA ASP A 667 16.91 32.00 4.76
C ASP A 667 16.87 32.47 3.30
N LEU A 668 16.09 33.52 3.00
CA LEU A 668 16.03 34.10 1.65
C LEU A 668 17.36 34.71 1.23
N ILE A 669 18.11 35.35 2.14
CA ILE A 669 19.43 35.89 1.84
C ILE A 669 20.44 34.76 1.58
N ALA A 670 20.27 33.61 2.23
CA ALA A 670 21.12 32.43 2.08
C ALA A 670 20.81 31.60 0.81
N SER A 671 19.66 31.83 0.17
CA SER A 671 19.24 31.13 -1.05
C SER A 671 20.23 31.28 -2.20
N LYS A 672 20.36 30.22 -3.01
CA LYS A 672 21.38 30.14 -4.08
C LYS A 672 20.83 29.81 -5.46
N GLU A 673 19.73 29.08 -5.56
CA GLU A 673 19.27 28.49 -6.83
C GLU A 673 17.88 28.97 -7.21
N GLU A 674 16.91 28.80 -6.31
CA GLU A 674 15.50 29.08 -6.60
C GLU A 674 14.67 29.42 -5.37
N ILE A 675 13.70 30.32 -5.56
CA ILE A 675 12.67 30.65 -4.58
C ILE A 675 11.30 30.42 -5.21
N ALA A 676 10.49 29.58 -4.60
CA ALA A 676 9.13 29.29 -5.04
C ALA A 676 8.10 29.90 -4.09
N ILE A 677 7.14 30.66 -4.60
CA ILE A 677 6.14 31.39 -3.82
C ILE A 677 4.76 31.00 -4.32
N ALA A 678 3.94 30.41 -3.46
CA ALA A 678 2.50 30.27 -3.70
C ALA A 678 1.75 31.14 -2.70
N TRP A 679 1.09 32.18 -3.20
CA TRP A 679 0.43 33.17 -2.34
C TRP A 679 -0.92 33.59 -2.93
N SER A 680 -1.97 33.37 -2.16
CA SER A 680 -3.38 33.60 -2.55
C SER A 680 -4.04 34.75 -1.81
N ASN A 681 -3.47 35.19 -0.69
CA ASN A 681 -4.00 36.26 0.14
C ASN A 681 -3.65 37.64 -0.43
N SER A 682 -4.64 38.54 -0.49
CA SER A 682 -4.51 39.94 -0.91
C SER A 682 -3.60 40.79 -0.03
N ASN A 683 -3.35 40.39 1.23
CA ASN A 683 -2.45 41.09 2.14
C ASN A 683 -1.02 40.52 2.08
N ASN A 684 -0.12 41.21 1.37
CA ASN A 684 1.28 40.80 1.21
C ASN A 684 2.20 41.20 2.38
N ASN A 685 1.69 41.82 3.45
CA ASN A 685 2.51 42.39 4.53
C ASN A 685 3.37 41.36 5.28
N GLN A 686 3.04 40.08 5.19
CA GLN A 686 3.80 38.98 5.82
C GLN A 686 4.88 38.40 4.91
N LEU A 687 4.89 38.74 3.62
CA LEU A 687 5.92 38.33 2.68
C LEU A 687 7.02 39.41 2.64
N PRO A 688 8.31 39.08 2.86
CA PRO A 688 9.39 40.06 2.90
C PRO A 688 9.79 40.55 1.48
N LEU A 689 8.90 41.30 0.83
CA LEU A 689 9.06 41.76 -0.56
C LEU A 689 10.36 42.53 -0.81
N SER A 690 10.83 43.35 0.14
CA SER A 690 12.10 44.07 0.02
C SER A 690 13.31 43.13 -0.02
N THR A 691 13.29 42.06 0.78
CA THR A 691 14.34 41.02 0.76
C THR A 691 14.29 40.22 -0.54
N LEU A 692 13.10 39.86 -1.03
CA LEU A 692 12.96 39.17 -2.32
C LEU A 692 13.55 40.00 -3.47
N LYS A 693 13.29 41.31 -3.50
CA LYS A 693 13.90 42.24 -4.47
C LYS A 693 15.43 42.29 -4.34
N ARG A 694 15.97 42.20 -3.13
CA ARG A 694 17.43 42.13 -2.91
C ARG A 694 18.02 40.81 -3.42
N CYS A 695 17.31 39.69 -3.30
CA CYS A 695 17.74 38.40 -3.83
C CYS A 695 17.69 38.37 -5.37
N SER A 696 16.79 39.16 -5.98
CA SER A 696 16.65 39.26 -7.43
C SER A 696 17.92 39.67 -8.18
N SER A 697 18.88 40.32 -7.53
CA SER A 697 20.15 40.68 -8.16
C SER A 697 21.15 39.51 -8.27
N ARG A 698 20.82 38.32 -7.75
CA ARG A 698 21.75 37.19 -7.56
C ARG A 698 21.52 35.99 -8.49
N ASN A 699 21.01 36.18 -9.70
CA ASN A 699 20.70 35.11 -10.68
C ASN A 699 19.83 33.95 -10.12
N ILE A 700 19.06 34.19 -9.05
CA ILE A 700 18.13 33.24 -8.46
C ILE A 700 16.87 33.15 -9.33
N ARG A 701 16.35 31.94 -9.56
CA ARG A 701 15.07 31.73 -10.27
C ARG A 701 13.90 31.90 -9.32
N PHE A 702 12.93 32.74 -9.67
CA PHE A 702 11.70 32.91 -8.90
C PHE A 702 10.55 32.15 -9.58
N PHE A 703 9.87 31.28 -8.85
CA PHE A 703 8.66 30.60 -9.32
C PHE A 703 7.47 31.11 -8.53
N ILE A 704 6.50 31.76 -9.18
CA ILE A 704 5.40 32.43 -8.47
C ILE A 704 4.06 31.93 -9.00
N THR A 705 3.19 31.53 -8.08
CA THR A 705 1.83 31.07 -8.38
C THR A 705 0.81 31.56 -7.36
N GLY A 706 -0.48 31.40 -7.70
CA GLY A 706 -1.61 31.90 -6.91
C GLY A 706 -2.25 33.16 -7.49
N LYS A 707 -3.25 33.70 -6.79
CA LYS A 707 -4.05 34.86 -7.25
C LYS A 707 -3.21 36.14 -7.38
N ASN A 708 -2.27 36.37 -6.46
CA ASN A 708 -1.49 37.61 -6.41
C ASN A 708 -0.12 37.50 -7.10
N ARG A 709 0.08 36.45 -7.90
CA ARG A 709 1.35 36.15 -8.56
C ARG A 709 1.94 37.31 -9.35
N ASN A 710 1.11 38.08 -10.07
CA ASN A 710 1.56 39.22 -10.87
C ASN A 710 2.05 40.38 -9.99
N SER A 711 1.33 40.64 -8.88
CA SER A 711 1.72 41.67 -7.91
C SER A 711 3.06 41.34 -7.25
N ILE A 712 3.27 40.07 -6.86
CA ILE A 712 4.52 39.62 -6.23
C ILE A 712 5.68 39.62 -7.25
N ALA A 713 5.42 39.22 -8.49
CA ALA A 713 6.41 39.23 -9.57
C ALA A 713 6.89 40.64 -9.95
N THR A 714 6.14 41.68 -9.61
CA THR A 714 6.46 43.06 -10.00
C THR A 714 7.76 43.53 -9.34
N GLY A 715 8.80 43.73 -10.15
CA GLY A 715 10.12 44.17 -9.70
C GLY A 715 11.08 43.05 -9.32
N LEU A 716 10.76 41.78 -9.63
CA LEU A 716 11.68 40.64 -9.56
C LEU A 716 12.19 40.29 -10.97
N GLN A 717 13.46 39.90 -11.07
CA GLN A 717 14.12 39.39 -12.27
C GLN A 717 14.09 37.85 -12.26
N ASN A 718 14.33 37.22 -13.41
CA ASN A 718 14.37 35.75 -13.56
C ASN A 718 13.14 35.05 -12.96
N THR A 719 11.96 35.62 -13.23
CA THR A 719 10.68 35.22 -12.62
C THR A 719 9.83 34.42 -13.60
N HIS A 720 9.33 33.28 -13.14
CA HIS A 720 8.45 32.36 -13.84
C HIS A 720 7.10 32.36 -13.14
N VAL A 721 6.08 32.88 -13.81
CA VAL A 721 4.73 33.00 -13.26
C VAL A 721 3.81 31.98 -13.93
N TRP A 722 3.00 31.28 -13.15
CA TRP A 722 2.05 30.32 -13.72
C TRP A 722 0.82 30.10 -12.85
N ASP A 723 -0.24 29.56 -13.47
CA ASP A 723 -1.50 29.25 -12.81
C ASP A 723 -1.47 27.88 -12.13
N ASN A 724 -1.52 27.89 -10.80
CA ASN A 724 -1.85 26.72 -10.02
C ASN A 724 -3.31 26.85 -9.53
N LYS A 725 -4.16 25.89 -9.90
CA LYS A 725 -5.60 25.89 -9.58
C LYS A 725 -5.91 25.70 -8.09
N ALA A 726 -4.90 25.56 -7.23
CA ALA A 726 -5.07 25.41 -5.79
C ALA A 726 -5.28 26.78 -5.12
N ASP A 727 -6.50 27.31 -5.22
CA ASP A 727 -6.92 28.51 -4.49
C ASP A 727 -7.18 28.15 -3.01
N THR A 728 -6.14 28.20 -2.20
CA THR A 728 -6.20 27.92 -0.75
C THR A 728 -5.64 29.09 0.03
N ASN A 729 -6.19 29.40 1.21
CA ASN A 729 -5.79 30.55 2.01
C ASN A 729 -4.48 30.34 2.84
N ILE A 730 -3.56 29.54 2.30
CA ILE A 730 -2.22 29.27 2.86
C ILE A 730 -1.18 30.01 2.02
N GLY A 731 -0.19 30.60 2.67
CA GLY A 731 1.00 31.13 2.03
C GLY A 731 2.15 30.12 2.07
N LEU A 732 2.82 29.88 0.95
CA LEU A 732 3.95 28.95 0.86
C LEU A 732 5.16 29.65 0.27
N VAL A 733 6.33 29.48 0.91
CA VAL A 733 7.61 29.95 0.39
C VAL A 733 8.61 28.80 0.48
N GLY A 734 8.96 28.22 -0.66
CA GLY A 734 10.02 27.23 -0.79
C GLY A 734 11.35 27.88 -1.16
N ILE A 735 12.45 27.39 -0.59
CA ILE A 735 13.81 27.85 -0.86
C ILE A 735 14.69 26.66 -1.24
N ASP A 736 15.29 26.71 -2.44
CA ASP A 736 16.27 25.75 -2.97
C ASP A 736 15.85 24.26 -2.89
N ARG A 737 14.55 23.97 -2.82
CA ARG A 737 13.97 22.63 -2.56
C ARG A 737 14.47 21.96 -1.28
N LYS A 738 14.98 22.74 -0.33
CA LYS A 738 15.53 22.28 0.95
C LYS A 738 14.64 22.71 2.11
N CYS A 739 14.22 23.97 2.09
CA CYS A 739 13.35 24.55 3.10
C CYS A 739 11.97 24.89 2.53
N LEU A 740 10.91 24.68 3.31
CA LEU A 740 9.55 25.10 3.01
C LEU A 740 8.93 25.83 4.20
N TRP A 741 8.50 27.07 3.96
CA TRP A 741 7.77 27.91 4.89
C TRP A 741 6.27 27.85 4.59
N ILE A 742 5.45 27.65 5.63
CA ILE A 742 4.01 27.50 5.56
C ILE A 742 3.34 28.51 6.50
N TYR A 743 2.56 29.43 5.93
CA TYR A 743 1.83 30.47 6.64
C TYR A 743 0.35 30.07 6.76
N LEU A 744 -0.10 29.82 7.99
CA LEU A 744 -1.46 29.33 8.26
C LEU A 744 -2.46 30.46 8.42
N ASN A 745 -3.55 30.43 7.65
CA ASN A 745 -4.66 31.40 7.74
C ASN A 745 -4.20 32.86 7.60
N ALA A 746 -3.69 33.21 6.42
CA ALA A 746 -3.06 34.49 6.13
C ALA A 746 -4.00 35.73 6.29
N ASN A 747 -5.31 35.53 6.43
CA ASN A 747 -6.30 36.61 6.59
C ASN A 747 -6.48 37.09 8.05
N SER A 748 -5.79 36.49 9.02
CA SER A 748 -5.85 36.89 10.43
C SER A 748 -4.61 37.69 10.86
N SER A 749 -4.72 38.49 11.91
CA SER A 749 -3.61 39.29 12.47
C SER A 749 -2.50 38.45 13.12
N LEU A 750 -2.80 37.19 13.46
CA LEU A 750 -1.89 36.21 14.07
C LEU A 750 -1.81 34.98 13.16
N VAL A 751 -0.75 34.90 12.35
CA VAL A 751 -0.52 33.80 11.40
C VAL A 751 0.57 32.91 11.97
N PRO A 752 0.24 31.74 12.54
CA PRO A 752 1.26 30.78 12.90
C PRO A 752 1.99 30.35 11.64
N VAL A 753 3.32 30.28 11.75
CA VAL A 753 4.19 29.93 10.63
C VAL A 753 4.96 28.67 10.98
N ILE A 754 5.06 27.75 10.02
CA ILE A 754 5.85 26.53 10.17
C ILE A 754 6.97 26.57 9.14
N GLN A 755 8.19 26.31 9.59
CA GLN A 755 9.34 26.07 8.73
C GLN A 755 9.66 24.58 8.75
N ILE A 756 9.81 23.98 7.58
CA ILE A 756 10.23 22.59 7.39
C ILE A 756 11.59 22.62 6.69
N ASP A 757 12.62 22.15 7.37
CA ASP A 757 13.98 21.97 6.85
C ASP A 757 14.34 20.47 6.82
N LEU A 758 13.54 19.72 6.07
CA LEU A 758 13.67 18.27 5.90
C LEU A 758 13.85 17.99 4.41
N ALA A 759 15.10 17.73 4.02
CA ALA A 759 15.52 17.82 2.62
C ALA A 759 14.69 16.95 1.66
N GLN A 760 14.28 15.76 2.07
CA GLN A 760 13.56 14.88 1.18
C GLN A 760 12.04 15.09 1.21
N THR A 761 11.49 15.42 2.36
CA THR A 761 10.10 15.82 2.55
C THR A 761 9.82 17.10 1.77
N THR A 762 10.71 18.09 1.86
CA THR A 762 10.57 19.35 1.10
C THR A 762 10.52 19.08 -0.40
N LYS A 763 11.41 18.24 -0.94
CA LYS A 763 11.36 17.85 -2.37
C LYS A 763 10.04 17.21 -2.77
N LEU A 764 9.49 16.32 -1.93
CA LEU A 764 8.19 15.69 -2.17
C LEU A 764 7.06 16.72 -2.17
N LEU A 765 7.06 17.63 -1.19
CA LEU A 765 6.06 18.69 -1.06
C LEU A 765 6.11 19.67 -2.22
N TYR A 766 7.30 19.99 -2.75
CA TYR A 766 7.45 20.79 -3.97
C TYR A 766 6.70 20.18 -5.16
N SER A 767 6.77 18.85 -5.32
CA SER A 767 6.02 18.13 -6.36
C SER A 767 4.52 18.11 -6.06
N PHE A 768 4.13 17.74 -4.84
CA PHE A 768 2.73 17.63 -4.43
C PHE A 768 1.96 18.94 -4.59
N LEU A 769 2.58 20.04 -4.17
CA LEU A 769 2.00 21.37 -4.20
C LEU A 769 2.24 22.07 -5.53
N ARG A 770 3.09 21.50 -6.39
CA ARG A 770 3.59 22.10 -7.63
C ARG A 770 4.08 23.53 -7.39
N LEU A 771 5.10 23.65 -6.57
CA LEU A 771 5.76 24.94 -6.34
C LEU A 771 6.61 25.35 -7.55
N VAL A 772 7.11 24.36 -8.29
CA VAL A 772 7.91 24.54 -9.51
C VAL A 772 7.35 23.62 -10.61
N PRO A 773 7.20 24.08 -11.87
CA PRO A 773 6.72 23.24 -12.96
C PRO A 773 7.69 22.08 -13.26
N GLU A 774 7.15 20.91 -13.64
CA GLU A 774 7.94 19.70 -13.96
C GLU A 774 8.80 19.86 -15.23
N GLN A 775 8.40 20.76 -16.13
CA GLN A 775 9.19 21.18 -17.29
C GLN A 775 9.62 22.63 -17.05
N ASP A 776 10.90 22.84 -16.78
CA ASP A 776 11.46 24.17 -16.52
C ASP A 776 11.38 25.03 -17.79
N PRO A 777 10.60 26.14 -17.79
CA PRO A 777 10.59 27.09 -18.90
C PRO A 777 11.98 27.66 -19.18
N GLY A 778 12.88 27.65 -18.19
CA GLY A 778 14.26 28.09 -18.32
C GLY A 778 15.06 27.35 -19.39
N SER A 779 14.78 26.07 -19.68
CA SER A 779 15.45 25.37 -20.79
C SER A 779 15.00 25.89 -22.16
N ILE A 780 13.80 26.47 -22.24
CA ILE A 780 13.25 27.06 -23.46
C ILE A 780 13.77 28.49 -23.60
N THR A 781 13.76 29.26 -22.51
CA THR A 781 14.33 30.62 -22.50
C THR A 781 15.82 30.59 -22.82
N ALA A 782 16.60 29.66 -22.25
CA ALA A 782 18.02 29.48 -22.54
C ALA A 782 18.29 29.20 -24.04
N LYS A 783 17.50 28.31 -24.67
CA LYS A 783 17.59 28.03 -26.12
C LYS A 783 17.29 29.27 -26.97
N ILE A 784 16.28 30.06 -26.60
CA ILE A 784 15.93 31.31 -27.28
C ILE A 784 17.06 32.34 -27.17
N THR A 785 17.65 32.53 -25.98
CA THR A 785 18.79 33.44 -25.77
C THR A 785 20.06 32.99 -26.48
N GLN A 786 20.22 31.68 -26.74
CA GLN A 786 21.33 31.11 -27.53
C GLN A 786 21.10 31.17 -29.05
N GLY A 787 20.01 31.82 -29.51
CA GLY A 787 19.71 32.02 -30.93
C GLY A 787 18.88 30.90 -31.57
N GLU A 788 18.49 29.87 -30.81
CA GLU A 788 17.62 28.81 -31.30
C GLU A 788 16.16 29.23 -31.17
N ASN A 789 15.51 29.50 -32.29
CA ASN A 789 14.10 29.92 -32.33
C ASN A 789 13.35 29.21 -33.46
N PRO A 790 12.28 28.44 -33.17
CA PRO A 790 11.50 27.75 -34.19
C PRO A 790 10.83 28.72 -35.18
N PHE A 791 10.54 29.96 -34.77
CA PHE A 791 9.78 30.92 -35.59
C PHE A 791 10.66 31.95 -36.31
N GLY A 792 11.98 31.86 -36.19
CA GLY A 792 12.93 32.78 -36.83
C GLY A 792 12.84 34.24 -36.35
N GLN A 793 13.54 35.13 -37.04
CA GLN A 793 13.63 36.54 -36.68
C GLN A 793 12.42 37.35 -37.19
N CYS A 794 12.10 38.43 -36.47
CA CYS A 794 11.08 39.39 -36.81
C CYS A 794 11.58 40.26 -37.97
N PRO A 795 10.88 40.29 -39.12
CA PRO A 795 11.30 41.09 -40.27
C PRO A 795 11.29 42.60 -39.98
N ASP A 796 10.52 43.07 -38.99
CA ASP A 796 10.42 44.49 -38.66
C ASP A 796 11.62 45.01 -37.81
N CYS A 797 12.28 44.14 -37.03
CA CYS A 797 13.30 44.61 -36.08
C CYS A 797 14.44 43.62 -35.79
N GLY A 798 14.51 42.50 -36.51
CA GLY A 798 15.55 41.47 -36.38
C GLY A 798 15.48 40.63 -35.10
N GLN A 799 14.61 40.96 -34.13
CA GLN A 799 14.50 40.24 -32.86
C GLN A 799 13.79 38.89 -33.02
N PRO A 800 14.07 37.88 -32.17
CA PRO A 800 13.40 36.58 -32.22
C PRO A 800 11.87 36.71 -32.15
N ARG A 801 11.13 35.95 -32.97
CA ARG A 801 9.68 35.80 -32.81
C ARG A 801 9.35 34.69 -31.81
N TRP A 802 8.32 34.86 -31.00
CA TRP A 802 7.87 33.83 -30.07
C TRP A 802 6.35 33.67 -30.12
N TYR A 803 5.84 32.56 -29.61
CA TYR A 803 4.39 32.42 -29.50
C TYR A 803 3.87 33.25 -28.32
N SER A 804 2.68 33.82 -28.45
CA SER A 804 1.94 34.51 -27.41
C SER A 804 0.49 34.04 -27.41
N ARG A 805 -0.10 33.92 -26.22
CA ARG A 805 -1.50 33.53 -26.05
C ARG A 805 -2.34 34.77 -25.79
N THR A 806 -3.45 34.91 -26.52
CA THR A 806 -4.49 35.89 -26.22
C THR A 806 -5.84 35.19 -26.07
N GLU A 807 -6.87 35.93 -25.65
CA GLU A 807 -8.26 35.45 -25.60
C GLU A 807 -8.80 34.97 -26.97
N TYR A 808 -8.15 35.38 -28.08
CA TYR A 808 -8.50 35.02 -29.46
C TYR A 808 -7.66 33.87 -30.07
N GLY A 809 -6.76 33.27 -29.26
CA GLY A 809 -5.94 32.11 -29.63
C GLY A 809 -4.43 32.34 -29.55
N ALA A 810 -3.64 31.40 -30.11
CA ALA A 810 -2.18 31.46 -30.13
C ALA A 810 -1.65 32.20 -31.37
N TYR A 811 -0.74 33.15 -31.17
CA TYR A 811 -0.11 33.97 -32.19
C TYR A 811 1.40 33.84 -32.15
N ILE A 812 2.08 34.07 -33.27
CA ILE A 812 3.51 34.34 -33.32
C ILE A 812 3.67 35.86 -33.35
N THR A 813 4.48 36.39 -32.43
CA THR A 813 4.72 37.82 -32.23
C THR A 813 6.21 38.09 -32.03
N CYS A 814 6.68 39.30 -32.32
CA CYS A 814 8.04 39.69 -31.95
C CYS A 814 8.22 39.70 -30.42
N SER A 815 9.36 39.19 -29.94
CA SER A 815 9.73 39.21 -28.51
C SER A 815 9.89 40.61 -27.91
N LYS A 816 10.22 41.61 -28.74
CA LYS A 816 10.41 43.01 -28.32
C LYS A 816 9.15 43.88 -28.44
N GLN A 817 8.35 43.69 -29.48
CA GLN A 817 7.18 44.52 -29.81
C GLN A 817 6.03 43.62 -30.27
N PRO A 818 5.02 43.31 -29.43
CA PRO A 818 4.01 42.30 -29.71
C PRO A 818 3.19 42.51 -30.99
N ASN A 819 3.09 43.76 -31.47
CA ASN A 819 2.37 44.11 -32.69
C ASN A 819 3.18 43.89 -33.98
N HIS A 820 4.51 43.75 -33.87
CA HIS A 820 5.36 43.47 -35.04
C HIS A 820 5.13 42.05 -35.55
N SER A 821 4.88 41.95 -36.86
CA SER A 821 4.74 40.68 -37.57
C SER A 821 3.78 39.68 -36.92
N ARG A 822 2.74 40.17 -36.24
CA ARG A 822 1.78 39.35 -35.50
C ARG A 822 0.96 38.51 -36.47
N ARG A 823 1.02 37.19 -36.35
CA ARG A 823 0.18 36.25 -37.13
C ARG A 823 -0.31 35.10 -36.27
N LYS A 824 -1.49 34.57 -36.58
CA LYS A 824 -2.04 33.41 -35.85
C LYS A 824 -1.23 32.15 -36.16
N MET A 825 -1.03 31.28 -35.18
CA MET A 825 -0.34 30.00 -35.37
C MET A 825 -1.18 29.06 -36.23
N ASN A 826 -0.51 28.33 -37.14
CA ASN A 826 -1.10 27.23 -37.91
C ASN A 826 -0.57 25.86 -37.46
N GLU A 827 -0.99 24.76 -38.09
CA GLU A 827 -0.58 23.40 -37.72
C GLU A 827 0.93 23.19 -37.90
N LYS A 828 1.53 23.82 -38.92
CA LYS A 828 2.98 23.73 -39.17
C LYS A 828 3.77 24.42 -38.07
N ASP A 829 3.38 25.63 -37.68
CA ASP A 829 4.00 26.37 -36.57
C ASP A 829 3.90 25.59 -35.27
N THR A 830 2.75 24.98 -35.03
CA THR A 830 2.49 24.14 -33.85
C THR A 830 3.35 22.90 -33.84
N THR A 831 3.49 22.24 -34.99
CA THR A 831 4.38 21.07 -35.15
C THR A 831 5.84 21.46 -34.95
N LEU A 832 6.25 22.64 -35.43
CA LEU A 832 7.60 23.16 -35.24
C LEU A 832 7.88 23.47 -33.77
N LEU A 833 6.93 24.10 -33.08
CA LEU A 833 6.99 24.36 -31.64
C LEU A 833 7.12 23.06 -30.85
N MET A 834 6.35 22.03 -31.20
CA MET A 834 6.42 20.73 -30.53
C MET A 834 7.76 20.03 -30.73
N ARG A 835 8.30 20.07 -31.95
CA ARG A 835 9.65 19.55 -32.22
C ARG A 835 10.71 20.29 -31.42
N PHE A 836 10.62 21.61 -31.37
CA PHE A 836 11.54 22.46 -30.62
C PHE A 836 11.49 22.20 -29.11
N MET A 837 10.28 22.04 -28.55
CA MET A 837 10.04 21.70 -27.15
C MET A 837 10.21 20.21 -26.83
N ASN A 838 10.59 19.39 -27.83
CA ASN A 838 10.76 17.95 -27.71
C ASN A 838 9.52 17.23 -27.14
N ILE A 839 8.33 17.73 -27.49
CA ILE A 839 7.05 17.23 -27.01
C ILE A 839 6.72 15.93 -27.74
N ASN A 840 6.72 14.84 -26.97
CA ASN A 840 6.34 13.52 -27.41
C ASN A 840 4.98 13.13 -26.84
N CYS A 841 4.32 12.20 -27.50
CA CYS A 841 3.09 11.60 -27.03
C CYS A 841 3.28 11.08 -25.59
N SER A 842 2.43 11.55 -24.66
CA SER A 842 2.52 11.15 -23.25
C SER A 842 2.34 9.65 -23.05
N VAL A 843 1.61 8.99 -23.95
CA VAL A 843 1.27 7.56 -23.94
C VAL A 843 2.38 6.69 -24.55
N CYS A 844 2.75 6.90 -25.82
CA CYS A 844 3.68 6.00 -26.53
C CYS A 844 5.07 6.59 -26.81
N LYS A 845 5.34 7.82 -26.38
CA LYS A 845 6.61 8.55 -26.55
C LYS A 845 7.05 8.80 -28.00
N GLN A 846 6.21 8.52 -28.99
CA GLN A 846 6.43 8.92 -30.38
C GLN A 846 6.16 10.41 -30.60
N GLN A 847 6.70 10.95 -31.70
CA GLN A 847 6.66 12.38 -32.00
C GLN A 847 5.21 12.88 -32.12
N ALA A 848 4.90 14.00 -31.46
CA ALA A 848 3.59 14.65 -31.56
C ALA A 848 3.45 15.42 -32.88
N ILE A 849 2.26 15.40 -33.48
CA ILE A 849 1.93 16.11 -34.71
C ILE A 849 0.69 16.98 -34.49
N ALA A 850 0.64 18.14 -35.14
CA ALA A 850 -0.52 19.01 -35.06
C ALA A 850 -1.48 18.71 -36.22
N TYR A 851 -2.77 18.79 -35.96
CA TYR A 851 -3.81 18.67 -36.96
C TYR A 851 -4.93 19.68 -36.70
N LYS A 852 -5.61 20.09 -37.76
CA LYS A 852 -6.75 21.01 -37.68
C LYS A 852 -8.03 20.26 -37.37
N SER A 853 -8.82 20.81 -36.46
CA SER A 853 -10.20 20.41 -36.22
C SER A 853 -11.12 21.63 -36.30
N TYR A 854 -12.43 21.40 -36.40
CA TYR A 854 -13.45 22.46 -36.37
C TYR A 854 -13.42 23.28 -35.07
N LYS A 855 -12.82 22.75 -33.99
CA LYS A 855 -12.63 23.43 -32.70
C LYS A 855 -11.28 24.12 -32.52
N GLY A 856 -10.41 24.13 -33.53
CA GLY A 856 -9.06 24.73 -33.44
C GLY A 856 -7.94 23.76 -33.80
N ILE A 857 -6.71 24.10 -33.40
CA ILE A 857 -5.54 23.26 -33.65
C ILE A 857 -5.37 22.28 -32.49
N TYR A 858 -5.29 20.99 -32.83
CA TYR A 858 -5.07 19.92 -31.87
C TYR A 858 -3.72 19.27 -32.11
N ILE A 859 -3.21 18.69 -31.06
CA ILE A 859 -1.96 17.95 -31.03
C ILE A 859 -2.33 16.50 -30.79
N GLY A 860 -1.84 15.61 -31.63
CA GLY A 860 -2.08 14.18 -31.54
C GLY A 860 -0.79 13.38 -31.64
N CYS A 861 -0.90 12.08 -31.36
CA CYS A 861 0.17 11.15 -31.64
C CYS A 861 0.30 10.92 -33.16
N SER A 862 1.54 10.78 -33.65
CA SER A 862 1.80 10.33 -35.03
C SER A 862 1.38 8.88 -35.30
N GLN A 863 1.12 8.06 -34.27
CA GLN A 863 0.61 6.70 -34.44
C GLN A 863 -0.91 6.62 -34.46
N ARG A 864 -1.46 5.93 -35.48
CA ARG A 864 -2.90 5.76 -35.71
C ARG A 864 -3.67 5.10 -34.55
N ASN A 865 -3.02 4.29 -33.72
CA ASN A 865 -3.67 3.54 -32.63
C ASN A 865 -3.50 4.20 -31.25
N CYS A 866 -2.97 5.41 -31.20
CA CYS A 866 -2.71 6.12 -29.95
C CYS A 866 -3.71 7.26 -29.74
N ASN A 867 -4.62 7.08 -28.78
CA ASN A 867 -5.73 8.03 -28.50
C ASN A 867 -5.32 9.27 -27.70
N TRP A 868 -4.03 9.65 -27.72
CA TRP A 868 -3.59 10.87 -27.05
C TRP A 868 -3.83 12.08 -27.94
N SER A 869 -4.64 13.02 -27.46
CA SER A 869 -4.76 14.34 -28.06
C SER A 869 -4.91 15.43 -27.01
N THR A 870 -4.37 16.61 -27.29
CA THR A 870 -4.59 17.83 -26.47
C THR A 870 -4.81 19.02 -27.40
N SER A 871 -5.52 20.06 -26.95
CA SER A 871 -5.64 21.29 -27.76
C SER A 871 -4.33 22.09 -27.69
N LEU A 872 -4.04 22.87 -28.72
CA LEU A 872 -2.90 23.77 -28.72
C LEU A 872 -2.96 24.74 -27.53
N GLU A 873 -4.16 25.23 -27.18
CA GLU A 873 -4.39 26.12 -26.04
C GLU A 873 -4.28 25.42 -24.68
N SER A 874 -4.29 24.10 -24.65
CA SER A 874 -4.04 23.32 -23.43
C SER A 874 -2.55 23.02 -23.25
N LEU A 875 -1.78 23.06 -24.35
CA LEU A 875 -0.34 22.88 -24.35
C LEU A 875 0.40 24.20 -24.05
N ILE A 876 -0.05 25.30 -24.67
CA ILE A 876 0.43 26.68 -24.48
C ILE A 876 -0.25 27.32 -23.27
#